data_AF-A0A0G1RHS1-F1
#
_entry.id   AF-A0A0G1RHS1-F1
#
_cell.length_a   1.000
_cell.length_b   1.000
_cell.length_c   1.000
_cell.angle_alpha   90.00
_cell.angle_beta   90.00
_cell.angle_gamma   90.00
#
_symmetry.space_group_name_H-M   'P 1'
#
loop_
_entity.id
_entity.type
_entity.pdbx_description
1 polymer ?
#
loop_
_entity_poly.entity_id
_entity_poly.type
_entity_poly.pdbx_seq_one_letter_code
_entity_poly.pdbx_strand_id
1 'polypeptide(L)'
;MPLPFFKKNTPSSREYFFALEIDRHTVNSAVWTVVNAAPQVLSVSNRVSWDGTGDDSLIQACDRSLTDAAEHVDSSGNTQPQKVILGLPADWIDQEKISPPHLKTLKILTQKLSLTAVGFVVTTEAVVRFLQNSEGTPITALLLGFWPQYLEVTLARLGKIDRTNYVTRSSDVVSDVTEGLSRFSHVDLLPSRILLYDDSQNLEEIKQTLLKHPWQAPQTRLPFLHFPKIEILSPGFPVRAVALAGGGEVIQTVDAIPASGPPSTPPSQSASVADLGFIPEADVAHLPPPQPASPVPLPPLPSASAPARRTFRLPVVSFPRIRFPRLSVFPAPLASIGLIITLGLGLLAAYWFLPTATVVLSVNLQPLAHQFELTAAAQTADVDTTKSQLPSRFLEVTVSDDQTLPATGSKLIGDKAVGSITVINGTSVPRTFPSGTVITSPSGPKFVFDTEIQVASASGTADPNSYQPGKTTAKVTAAQIGSDSNLSAGTQFKIGNFSTLDFVAKNDTAFSGGTSQQVKAVAKDDLASLRSKISDSLKDLAQQELSGKVSASDSLVTESVQLQTVSEELSHKEGEVADEVTLRLSVKARGLVFSKNDLDSLISNSLKPLVPQGFALTEDIRHSFTVKSTGADTVSLNVEVKAFLMPEYETGSIIKSITGKSASSARDFLSGLPAVSAIEFVVSPRLPAKFLTLPHISDRIKLQIQASP
;
A
#
# COMPACT_ATOMS: atom_id res chain seq x y z
N MET A 1 17.03 41.72 -39.01
CA MET A 1 17.05 40.25 -38.88
C MET A 1 17.66 39.91 -37.52
N PRO A 2 16.91 39.32 -36.57
CA PRO A 2 17.47 38.72 -35.36
C PRO A 2 17.83 37.23 -35.59
N LEU A 3 18.71 36.68 -34.74
CA LEU A 3 19.26 35.32 -34.87
C LEU A 3 18.36 34.24 -34.22
N PRO A 4 18.21 33.04 -34.80
CA PRO A 4 17.32 31.98 -34.30
C PRO A 4 18.03 31.05 -33.29
N PHE A 5 18.50 31.59 -32.16
CA PHE A 5 19.10 30.80 -31.07
C PHE A 5 18.48 31.14 -29.72
N PHE A 6 17.31 30.55 -29.42
CA PHE A 6 16.84 30.19 -28.06
C PHE A 6 15.51 29.40 -28.14
N LYS A 7 15.56 28.17 -28.66
CA LYS A 7 14.56 27.18 -28.22
C LYS A 7 14.97 26.71 -26.83
N LYS A 8 14.24 27.11 -25.79
CA LYS A 8 14.32 26.42 -24.49
C LYS A 8 13.93 24.97 -24.72
N ASN A 9 14.76 24.02 -24.28
CA ASN A 9 14.24 22.69 -23.97
C ASN A 9 13.34 22.84 -22.75
N THR A 10 12.04 22.87 -22.97
CA THR A 10 11.07 22.57 -21.91
C THR A 10 11.38 21.15 -21.42
N PRO A 11 11.51 20.90 -20.10
CA PRO A 11 11.59 19.54 -19.61
C PRO A 11 10.32 18.78 -20.05
N SER A 12 10.45 17.51 -20.39
CA SER A 12 9.31 16.66 -20.74
C SER A 12 8.32 16.64 -19.57
N SER A 13 7.19 17.31 -19.73
CA SER A 13 6.14 17.39 -18.72
C SER A 13 5.58 16.00 -18.49
N ARG A 14 5.89 15.43 -17.32
CA ARG A 14 5.36 14.15 -16.85
C ARG A 14 3.84 14.21 -16.89
N GLU A 15 3.21 13.39 -17.74
CA GLU A 15 1.75 13.42 -17.87
C GLU A 15 1.13 12.78 -16.63
N TYR A 16 0.14 13.48 -16.07
CA TYR A 16 -0.65 13.04 -14.94
C TYR A 16 -2.07 12.71 -15.41
N PHE A 17 -2.65 11.71 -14.75
CA PHE A 17 -3.95 11.15 -15.06
C PHE A 17 -4.74 11.03 -13.76
N PHE A 18 -6.05 11.21 -13.84
CA PHE A 18 -6.95 10.82 -12.76
C PHE A 18 -7.39 9.36 -12.92
N ALA A 19 -7.63 8.69 -11.79
CA ALA A 19 -8.60 7.63 -11.67
C ALA A 19 -9.73 8.12 -10.77
N LEU A 20 -10.97 7.78 -11.10
CA LEU A 20 -12.17 8.23 -10.39
C LEU A 20 -13.07 7.01 -10.13
N GLU A 21 -13.01 6.49 -8.90
CA GLU A 21 -13.98 5.52 -8.38
C GLU A 21 -15.30 6.26 -8.14
N ILE A 22 -16.36 5.80 -8.79
CA ILE A 22 -17.74 6.16 -8.47
C ILE A 22 -18.41 4.90 -7.92
N ASP A 23 -18.97 5.02 -6.72
CA ASP A 23 -19.84 4.03 -6.08
C ASP A 23 -21.24 4.64 -5.88
N ARG A 24 -22.26 3.85 -5.53
CA ARG A 24 -23.66 4.30 -5.42
C ARG A 24 -23.89 5.50 -4.50
N HIS A 25 -23.08 5.67 -3.45
CA HIS A 25 -23.21 6.78 -2.51
C HIS A 25 -21.89 7.46 -2.16
N THR A 26 -20.77 7.02 -2.73
CA THR A 26 -19.46 7.63 -2.48
C THR A 26 -18.64 7.76 -3.76
N VAL A 27 -17.67 8.67 -3.72
CA VAL A 27 -16.69 8.91 -4.78
C VAL A 27 -15.31 8.93 -4.12
N ASN A 28 -14.33 8.35 -4.80
CA ASN A 28 -12.92 8.54 -4.46
C ASN A 28 -12.09 8.71 -5.74
N SER A 29 -10.96 9.40 -5.67
CA SER A 29 -10.10 9.63 -6.82
C SER A 29 -8.63 9.48 -6.47
N ALA A 30 -7.80 9.33 -7.49
CA ALA A 30 -6.36 9.18 -7.34
C ALA A 30 -5.64 9.85 -8.51
N VAL A 31 -4.56 10.59 -8.23
CA VAL A 31 -3.64 11.05 -9.29
C VAL A 31 -2.59 9.96 -9.50
N TRP A 32 -2.40 9.57 -10.75
CA TRP A 32 -1.41 8.58 -11.16
C TRP A 32 -0.67 9.06 -12.43
N THR A 33 0.44 8.39 -12.74
CA THR A 33 1.33 8.73 -13.85
C THR A 33 2.09 7.48 -14.31
N VAL A 34 2.67 7.50 -15.51
CA VAL A 34 3.51 6.40 -15.99
C VAL A 34 4.96 6.64 -15.62
N VAL A 35 5.62 5.63 -15.07
CA VAL A 35 7.05 5.62 -14.71
C VAL A 35 7.64 4.29 -15.14
N ASN A 36 8.73 4.31 -15.91
CA ASN A 36 9.41 3.09 -16.38
C ASN A 36 8.46 2.07 -17.05
N ALA A 37 7.52 2.58 -17.86
CA ALA A 37 6.43 1.81 -18.50
C ALA A 37 5.46 1.07 -17.55
N ALA A 38 5.35 1.50 -16.28
CA ALA A 38 4.37 1.02 -15.32
C ALA A 38 3.51 2.19 -14.77
N PRO A 39 2.22 1.99 -14.46
CA PRO A 39 1.42 3.00 -13.79
C PRO A 39 1.81 3.10 -12.30
N GLN A 40 2.00 4.32 -11.80
CA GLN A 40 2.29 4.62 -10.40
C GLN A 40 1.26 5.62 -9.85
N VAL A 41 0.57 5.25 -8.78
CA VAL A 41 -0.33 6.15 -8.03
C VAL A 41 0.50 7.05 -7.12
N LEU A 42 0.27 8.36 -7.21
CA LEU A 42 0.96 9.40 -6.45
C LEU A 42 0.16 9.80 -5.20
N SER A 43 -1.14 10.03 -5.37
CA SER A 43 -2.07 10.42 -4.32
C SER A 43 -3.38 9.63 -4.40
N VAL A 44 -4.14 9.65 -3.32
CA VAL A 44 -5.55 9.23 -3.26
C VAL A 44 -6.29 10.27 -2.43
N SER A 45 -7.49 10.64 -2.83
CA SER A 45 -8.30 11.60 -2.06
C SER A 45 -8.92 11.00 -0.81
N ASN A 46 -9.38 11.87 0.08
CA ASN A 46 -10.43 11.53 1.03
C ASN A 46 -11.74 11.18 0.30
N ARG A 47 -12.44 10.13 0.74
CA ARG A 47 -13.73 9.71 0.14
C ARG A 47 -14.84 10.74 0.38
N VAL A 48 -15.61 11.05 -0.66
CA VAL A 48 -16.69 12.06 -0.65
C VAL A 48 -18.05 11.40 -0.89
N SER A 49 -19.05 11.67 -0.05
CA SER A 49 -20.40 11.11 -0.18
C SER A 49 -21.29 11.93 -1.13
N TRP A 50 -22.22 11.26 -1.82
CA TRP A 50 -23.26 11.87 -2.68
C TRP A 50 -24.63 11.19 -2.49
N ASP A 51 -25.69 11.82 -3.00
CA ASP A 51 -27.08 11.43 -2.73
C ASP A 51 -27.57 10.14 -3.45
N GLY A 52 -26.78 9.59 -4.37
CA GLY A 52 -27.10 8.42 -5.18
C GLY A 52 -28.17 8.62 -6.27
N THR A 53 -28.64 9.86 -6.50
CA THR A 53 -29.79 10.13 -7.40
C THR A 53 -29.69 11.41 -8.24
N GLY A 54 -28.89 12.40 -7.84
CA GLY A 54 -28.77 13.69 -8.51
C GLY A 54 -27.44 13.86 -9.25
N ASP A 55 -27.52 14.13 -10.56
CA ASP A 55 -26.35 14.45 -11.40
C ASP A 55 -25.47 15.55 -10.76
N ASP A 56 -26.08 16.59 -10.19
CA ASP A 56 -25.34 17.71 -9.56
C ASP A 56 -24.69 17.34 -8.22
N SER A 57 -25.24 16.39 -7.46
CA SER A 57 -24.62 15.90 -6.22
C SER A 57 -23.39 15.06 -6.55
N LEU A 58 -23.50 14.16 -7.51
CA LEU A 58 -22.38 13.37 -8.02
C LEU A 58 -21.26 14.28 -8.56
N ILE A 59 -21.60 15.29 -9.36
CA ILE A 59 -20.61 16.19 -9.96
C ILE A 59 -19.87 17.01 -8.89
N GLN A 60 -20.56 17.50 -7.86
CA GLN A 60 -19.89 18.18 -6.73
C GLN A 60 -19.00 17.23 -5.91
N ALA A 61 -19.41 15.97 -5.72
CA ALA A 61 -18.60 14.97 -5.02
C ALA A 61 -17.33 14.62 -5.82
N CYS A 62 -17.45 14.47 -7.15
CA CYS A 62 -16.31 14.23 -8.03
C CYS A 62 -15.36 15.44 -8.10
N ASP A 63 -15.87 16.66 -8.28
CA ASP A 63 -15.08 17.90 -8.30
C ASP A 63 -14.23 18.04 -7.02
N ARG A 64 -14.86 17.85 -5.86
CA ARG A 64 -14.19 17.87 -4.55
C ARG A 64 -13.17 16.75 -4.41
N SER A 65 -13.51 15.53 -4.80
CA SER A 65 -12.61 14.38 -4.71
C SER A 65 -11.36 14.56 -5.58
N LEU A 66 -11.55 14.99 -6.84
CA LEU A 66 -10.46 15.23 -7.80
C LEU A 66 -9.54 16.38 -7.35
N THR A 67 -10.12 17.44 -6.77
CA THR A 67 -9.37 18.56 -6.19
C THR A 67 -8.52 18.10 -5.00
N ASP A 68 -9.12 17.36 -4.05
CA ASP A 68 -8.42 16.79 -2.88
C ASP A 68 -7.27 15.85 -3.33
N ALA A 69 -7.47 15.00 -4.33
CA ALA A 69 -6.38 14.17 -4.88
C ALA A 69 -5.27 14.99 -5.56
N ALA A 70 -5.61 16.10 -6.23
CA ALA A 70 -4.63 16.97 -6.89
C ALA A 70 -3.79 17.79 -5.90
N GLU A 71 -4.43 18.36 -4.86
CA GLU A 71 -3.75 19.11 -3.79
C GLU A 71 -2.75 18.22 -3.01
N HIS A 72 -3.05 16.93 -2.85
CA HIS A 72 -2.12 15.95 -2.28
C HIS A 72 -0.88 15.65 -3.17
N VAL A 73 -0.84 16.09 -4.44
CA VAL A 73 0.36 15.99 -5.32
C VAL A 73 1.09 17.32 -5.43
N ASP A 74 0.36 18.42 -5.64
CA ASP A 74 0.90 19.78 -5.66
C ASP A 74 -0.07 20.75 -5.00
N SER A 75 0.20 21.11 -3.74
CA SER A 75 -0.52 22.13 -2.97
C SER A 75 -0.43 23.54 -3.58
N SER A 76 0.37 23.73 -4.63
CA SER A 76 0.47 24.96 -5.43
C SER A 76 -0.51 24.99 -6.61
N GLY A 77 -1.23 23.89 -6.88
CA GLY A 77 -2.29 23.81 -7.89
C GLY A 77 -1.86 23.73 -9.35
N ASN A 78 -0.57 23.52 -9.67
CA ASN A 78 -0.11 23.43 -11.06
C ASN A 78 -0.44 22.06 -11.70
N THR A 79 -0.71 21.04 -10.88
CA THR A 79 -1.01 19.68 -11.34
C THR A 79 -2.52 19.52 -11.53
N GLN A 80 -3.00 19.76 -12.76
CA GLN A 80 -4.40 19.55 -13.14
C GLN A 80 -4.51 18.51 -14.28
N PRO A 81 -4.66 17.22 -13.96
CA PRO A 81 -4.91 16.17 -14.95
C PRO A 81 -6.23 16.40 -15.68
N GLN A 82 -6.25 16.24 -17.01
CA GLN A 82 -7.49 16.28 -17.80
C GLN A 82 -7.96 14.88 -18.23
N LYS A 83 -7.05 13.90 -18.31
CA LYS A 83 -7.36 12.51 -18.67
C LYS A 83 -7.82 11.75 -17.43
N VAL A 84 -8.95 11.03 -17.51
CA VAL A 84 -9.52 10.25 -16.40
C VAL A 84 -9.83 8.81 -16.80
N ILE A 85 -9.62 7.87 -15.89
CA ILE A 85 -10.14 6.50 -15.94
C ILE A 85 -11.27 6.36 -14.93
N LEU A 86 -12.42 5.81 -15.35
CA LEU A 86 -13.60 5.66 -14.51
C LEU A 86 -13.65 4.27 -13.88
N GLY A 87 -13.59 4.20 -12.56
CA GLY A 87 -13.93 3.00 -11.79
C GLY A 87 -15.43 2.98 -11.54
N LEU A 88 -16.15 1.99 -12.07
CA LEU A 88 -17.60 1.91 -12.02
C LEU A 88 -18.08 0.66 -11.26
N PRO A 89 -19.25 0.70 -10.60
CA PRO A 89 -19.79 -0.47 -9.92
C PRO A 89 -20.40 -1.44 -10.95
N ALA A 90 -20.45 -2.72 -10.60
CA ALA A 90 -20.85 -3.78 -11.54
C ALA A 90 -22.30 -3.66 -12.03
N ASP A 91 -23.18 -2.99 -11.29
CA ASP A 91 -24.58 -2.75 -11.66
C ASP A 91 -24.80 -1.56 -12.62
N TRP A 92 -23.77 -0.75 -12.86
CA TRP A 92 -23.80 0.27 -13.92
C TRP A 92 -23.44 -0.28 -15.30
N ILE A 93 -23.01 -1.55 -15.37
CA ILE A 93 -22.56 -2.23 -16.59
C ILE A 93 -23.59 -3.30 -17.00
N ASP A 94 -24.03 -3.26 -18.25
CA ASP A 94 -24.85 -4.28 -18.90
C ASP A 94 -24.16 -4.74 -20.18
N GLN A 95 -23.98 -6.05 -20.36
CA GLN A 95 -23.27 -6.66 -21.50
C GLN A 95 -21.92 -5.98 -21.81
N GLU A 96 -21.06 -5.91 -20.79
CA GLU A 96 -19.71 -5.29 -20.82
C GLU A 96 -19.71 -3.77 -21.12
N LYS A 97 -20.87 -3.11 -21.11
CA LYS A 97 -21.06 -1.74 -21.60
C LYS A 97 -21.80 -0.89 -20.56
N ILE A 98 -21.41 0.38 -20.41
CA ILE A 98 -22.06 1.30 -19.46
C ILE A 98 -23.53 1.49 -19.86
N SER A 99 -24.45 1.26 -18.93
CA SER A 99 -25.88 1.29 -19.23
C SER A 99 -26.35 2.70 -19.63
N PRO A 100 -27.38 2.83 -20.50
CA PRO A 100 -27.81 4.12 -21.05
C PRO A 100 -28.05 5.28 -20.05
N PRO A 101 -28.68 5.09 -18.86
CA PRO A 101 -28.83 6.19 -17.91
C PRO A 101 -27.49 6.67 -17.35
N HIS A 102 -26.62 5.77 -16.89
CA HIS A 102 -25.33 6.14 -16.31
C HIS A 102 -24.38 6.72 -17.37
N LEU A 103 -24.44 6.23 -18.62
CA LEU A 103 -23.69 6.81 -19.74
C LEU A 103 -24.09 8.27 -20.02
N LYS A 104 -25.34 8.66 -19.77
CA LYS A 104 -25.79 10.06 -19.87
C LYS A 104 -25.20 10.90 -18.73
N THR A 105 -25.34 10.45 -17.48
CA THR A 105 -24.80 11.14 -16.29
C THR A 105 -23.27 11.32 -16.40
N LEU A 106 -22.54 10.27 -16.79
CA LEU A 106 -21.08 10.33 -16.96
C LEU A 106 -20.66 11.32 -18.06
N LYS A 107 -21.40 11.42 -19.17
CA LYS A 107 -21.13 12.44 -20.21
C LYS A 107 -21.33 13.87 -19.69
N ILE A 108 -22.39 14.11 -18.90
CA ILE A 108 -22.65 15.41 -18.27
C ILE A 108 -21.52 15.73 -17.28
N LEU A 109 -21.09 14.77 -16.47
CA LEU A 109 -19.99 14.88 -15.51
C LEU A 109 -18.67 15.23 -16.21
N THR A 110 -18.25 14.46 -17.22
CA THR A 110 -17.01 14.75 -17.96
C THR A 110 -17.06 16.10 -18.65
N GLN A 111 -18.24 16.52 -19.15
CA GLN A 111 -18.40 17.83 -19.79
C GLN A 111 -18.36 18.99 -18.78
N LYS A 112 -19.01 18.88 -17.62
CA LYS A 112 -18.96 19.94 -16.59
C LYS A 112 -17.56 20.08 -15.98
N LEU A 113 -16.87 18.96 -15.73
CA LEU A 113 -15.55 18.93 -15.11
C LEU A 113 -14.39 19.04 -16.12
N SER A 114 -14.69 19.21 -17.41
CA SER A 114 -13.69 19.31 -18.49
C SER A 114 -12.72 18.11 -18.57
N LEU A 115 -13.20 16.91 -18.20
CA LEU A 115 -12.44 15.67 -18.19
C LEU A 115 -12.56 14.92 -19.52
N THR A 116 -11.47 14.29 -19.94
CA THR A 116 -11.40 13.37 -21.07
C THR A 116 -11.35 11.94 -20.53
N ALA A 117 -12.46 11.20 -20.61
CA ALA A 117 -12.48 9.79 -20.22
C ALA A 117 -11.67 8.95 -21.23
N VAL A 118 -10.63 8.28 -20.74
CA VAL A 118 -9.75 7.41 -21.55
C VAL A 118 -10.29 5.98 -21.59
N GLY A 119 -11.00 5.55 -20.54
CA GLY A 119 -11.62 4.24 -20.42
C GLY A 119 -12.38 4.10 -19.10
N PHE A 120 -12.98 2.92 -18.89
CA PHE A 120 -13.59 2.54 -17.62
C PHE A 120 -13.19 1.10 -17.24
N VAL A 121 -13.26 0.78 -15.95
CA VAL A 121 -13.01 -0.57 -15.41
C VAL A 121 -14.04 -0.83 -14.31
N VAL A 122 -14.52 -2.07 -14.16
CA VAL A 122 -15.35 -2.45 -13.01
C VAL A 122 -14.50 -2.46 -11.75
N THR A 123 -14.89 -1.71 -10.72
CA THR A 123 -14.07 -1.49 -9.51
C THR A 123 -13.68 -2.80 -8.80
N THR A 124 -14.61 -3.76 -8.70
CA THR A 124 -14.33 -5.08 -8.10
C THR A 124 -13.40 -5.94 -8.96
N GLU A 125 -13.50 -5.88 -10.29
CA GLU A 125 -12.54 -6.56 -11.17
C GLU A 125 -11.15 -5.97 -11.05
N ALA A 126 -11.04 -4.63 -10.98
CA ALA A 126 -9.77 -3.95 -10.77
C ALA A 126 -9.12 -4.41 -9.46
N VAL A 127 -9.89 -4.48 -8.36
CA VAL A 127 -9.44 -5.00 -7.06
C VAL A 127 -8.94 -6.45 -7.16
N VAL A 128 -9.70 -7.35 -7.82
CA VAL A 128 -9.30 -8.76 -7.99
C VAL A 128 -8.03 -8.90 -8.84
N ARG A 129 -7.93 -8.16 -9.96
CA ARG A 129 -6.72 -8.13 -10.81
C ARG A 129 -5.50 -7.56 -10.06
N PHE A 130 -5.69 -6.49 -9.29
CA PHE A 130 -4.59 -5.87 -8.53
C PHE A 130 -4.07 -6.80 -7.43
N LEU A 131 -4.96 -7.46 -6.68
CA LEU A 131 -4.59 -8.48 -5.70
C LEU A 131 -3.82 -9.64 -6.34
N GLN A 132 -4.31 -10.18 -7.47
CA GLN A 132 -3.62 -11.24 -8.23
C GLN A 132 -2.22 -10.80 -8.69
N ASN A 133 -2.06 -9.55 -9.12
CA ASN A 133 -0.76 -9.01 -9.53
C ASN A 133 0.20 -8.79 -8.34
N SER A 134 -0.31 -8.37 -7.17
CA SER A 134 0.51 -8.19 -5.97
C SER A 134 0.90 -9.51 -5.28
N GLU A 135 0.07 -10.54 -5.38
CA GLU A 135 0.29 -11.86 -4.77
C GLU A 135 0.89 -12.89 -5.74
N GLY A 136 1.08 -12.52 -7.02
CA GLY A 136 1.63 -13.36 -8.08
C GLY A 136 0.78 -14.60 -8.43
N THR A 137 -0.41 -14.75 -7.86
CA THR A 137 -1.27 -15.94 -8.01
C THR A 137 -2.76 -15.58 -8.10
N PRO A 138 -3.60 -16.34 -8.84
CA PRO A 138 -5.02 -16.01 -8.99
C PRO A 138 -5.80 -16.22 -7.69
N ILE A 139 -6.28 -15.12 -7.09
CA ILE A 139 -6.92 -15.17 -5.78
C ILE A 139 -8.23 -15.97 -5.74
N THR A 140 -8.52 -16.57 -4.59
CA THR A 140 -9.80 -17.23 -4.30
C THR A 140 -10.24 -16.81 -2.89
N ALA A 141 -11.18 -15.87 -2.83
CA ALA A 141 -11.55 -15.14 -1.62
C ALA A 141 -12.96 -14.56 -1.70
N LEU A 142 -13.52 -14.22 -0.54
CA LEU A 142 -14.68 -13.34 -0.42
C LEU A 142 -14.20 -11.92 -0.19
N LEU A 143 -14.77 -10.94 -0.89
CA LEU A 143 -14.50 -9.52 -0.72
C LEU A 143 -15.78 -8.85 -0.16
N LEU A 144 -15.66 -8.17 0.97
CA LEU A 144 -16.77 -7.53 1.69
C LEU A 144 -16.60 -6.00 1.70
N GLY A 145 -17.43 -5.32 0.91
CA GLY A 145 -17.48 -3.86 0.82
C GLY A 145 -18.50 -3.29 1.80
N PHE A 146 -18.06 -2.52 2.80
CA PHE A 146 -18.94 -1.99 3.84
C PHE A 146 -19.32 -0.54 3.57
N TRP A 147 -20.51 -0.30 3.02
CA TRP A 147 -20.99 1.03 2.68
C TRP A 147 -21.98 1.57 3.73
N PRO A 148 -22.35 2.86 3.72
CA PRO A 148 -23.24 3.42 4.76
C PRO A 148 -24.65 2.82 4.79
N GLN A 149 -25.18 2.37 3.64
CA GLN A 149 -26.55 1.83 3.51
C GLN A 149 -26.60 0.33 3.15
N TYR A 150 -25.53 -0.21 2.58
CA TYR A 150 -25.49 -1.60 2.10
C TYR A 150 -24.14 -2.27 2.35
N LEU A 151 -24.18 -3.60 2.36
CA LEU A 151 -23.03 -4.49 2.34
C LEU A 151 -22.95 -5.08 0.93
N GLU A 152 -21.76 -5.00 0.33
CA GLU A 152 -21.39 -5.70 -0.89
C GLU A 152 -20.66 -6.99 -0.55
N VAL A 153 -21.07 -8.12 -1.14
CA VAL A 153 -20.45 -9.43 -0.95
C VAL A 153 -20.09 -10.01 -2.31
N THR A 154 -18.80 -9.98 -2.65
CA THR A 154 -18.27 -10.48 -3.92
C THR A 154 -17.48 -11.77 -3.69
N LEU A 155 -17.81 -12.84 -4.44
CA LEU A 155 -17.04 -14.08 -4.45
C LEU A 155 -16.07 -14.07 -5.63
N ALA A 156 -14.77 -14.18 -5.36
CA ALA A 156 -13.74 -14.41 -6.37
C ALA A 156 -13.21 -15.85 -6.29
N ARG A 157 -13.07 -16.51 -7.44
CA ARG A 157 -12.52 -17.87 -7.59
C ARG A 157 -11.51 -17.88 -8.73
N LEU A 158 -10.28 -18.32 -8.45
CA LEU A 158 -9.17 -18.43 -9.41
C LEU A 158 -8.95 -17.14 -10.24
N GLY A 159 -8.97 -15.98 -9.59
CA GLY A 159 -8.78 -14.67 -10.23
C GLY A 159 -9.99 -14.13 -11.01
N LYS A 160 -11.13 -14.82 -11.00
CA LYS A 160 -12.38 -14.39 -11.65
C LYS A 160 -13.47 -14.11 -10.62
N ILE A 161 -14.33 -13.13 -10.89
CA ILE A 161 -15.55 -12.91 -10.11
C ILE A 161 -16.58 -13.97 -10.49
N ASP A 162 -17.22 -14.57 -9.48
CA ASP A 162 -18.30 -15.55 -9.61
C ASP A 162 -19.67 -14.85 -9.58
N ARG A 163 -19.88 -14.02 -8.56
CA ARG A 163 -21.04 -13.12 -8.41
C ARG A 163 -20.76 -12.07 -7.33
N THR A 164 -21.38 -10.91 -7.48
CA THR A 164 -21.53 -9.88 -6.43
C THR A 164 -22.98 -9.85 -5.95
N ASN A 165 -23.19 -9.82 -4.65
CA ASN A 165 -24.48 -9.72 -3.98
C ASN A 165 -24.53 -8.43 -3.13
N TYR A 166 -25.69 -7.77 -3.07
CA TYR A 166 -25.91 -6.56 -2.27
C TYR A 166 -26.99 -6.77 -1.21
N VAL A 167 -26.68 -6.47 0.05
CA VAL A 167 -27.56 -6.63 1.23
C VAL A 167 -27.75 -5.25 1.88
N THR A 168 -28.98 -4.88 2.23
CA THR A 168 -29.24 -3.63 2.99
C THR A 168 -28.72 -3.80 4.42
N ARG A 169 -27.97 -2.82 4.94
CA ARG A 169 -27.37 -2.96 6.28
C ARG A 169 -28.38 -2.85 7.40
N SER A 170 -28.12 -3.60 8.47
CA SER A 170 -28.82 -3.52 9.75
C SER A 170 -27.85 -3.06 10.86
N SER A 171 -28.29 -3.14 12.13
CA SER A 171 -27.40 -3.00 13.29
C SER A 171 -26.66 -4.28 13.66
N ASP A 172 -26.90 -5.41 12.97
CA ASP A 172 -26.18 -6.67 13.15
C ASP A 172 -25.38 -7.04 11.88
N VAL A 173 -24.12 -6.60 11.89
CA VAL A 173 -23.10 -6.91 10.87
C VAL A 173 -22.95 -8.40 10.60
N VAL A 174 -23.19 -9.27 11.58
CA VAL A 174 -23.06 -10.73 11.42
C VAL A 174 -24.24 -11.29 10.64
N SER A 175 -25.45 -10.83 10.92
CA SER A 175 -26.65 -11.18 10.15
C SER A 175 -26.55 -10.68 8.71
N ASP A 176 -26.12 -9.43 8.49
CA ASP A 176 -25.94 -8.85 7.15
C ASP A 176 -24.98 -9.70 6.29
N VAL A 177 -23.81 -10.06 6.84
CA VAL A 177 -22.82 -10.91 6.16
C VAL A 177 -23.36 -12.33 5.96
N THR A 178 -24.05 -12.90 6.94
CA THR A 178 -24.63 -14.24 6.83
C THR A 178 -25.69 -14.31 5.72
N GLU A 179 -26.54 -13.28 5.59
CA GLU A 179 -27.50 -13.19 4.51
C GLU A 179 -26.79 -13.10 3.15
N GLY A 180 -25.82 -12.20 3.00
CA GLY A 180 -25.09 -12.02 1.74
C GLY A 180 -24.33 -13.27 1.28
N LEU A 181 -23.78 -14.04 2.23
CA LEU A 181 -23.14 -15.33 1.96
C LEU A 181 -24.14 -16.44 1.64
N SER A 182 -25.34 -16.42 2.23
CA SER A 182 -26.39 -17.42 1.95
C SER A 182 -26.94 -17.36 0.52
N ARG A 183 -26.77 -16.22 -0.17
CA ARG A 183 -27.20 -16.00 -1.56
C ARG A 183 -26.31 -16.70 -2.60
N PHE A 184 -25.18 -17.30 -2.20
CA PHE A 184 -24.34 -18.15 -3.06
C PHE A 184 -24.79 -19.62 -3.02
N SER A 185 -26.10 -19.87 -3.19
CA SER A 185 -26.73 -21.20 -3.09
C SER A 185 -26.27 -22.21 -4.15
N HIS A 186 -25.50 -21.77 -5.15
CA HIS A 186 -24.87 -22.58 -6.20
C HIS A 186 -23.41 -22.98 -5.88
N VAL A 187 -22.93 -22.76 -4.65
CA VAL A 187 -21.53 -22.96 -4.25
C VAL A 187 -21.41 -23.95 -3.09
N ASP A 188 -20.86 -25.13 -3.35
CA ASP A 188 -20.73 -26.21 -2.36
C ASP A 188 -19.76 -25.91 -1.20
N LEU A 189 -18.81 -24.98 -1.40
CA LEU A 189 -17.78 -24.59 -0.44
C LEU A 189 -17.38 -23.11 -0.61
N LEU A 190 -17.49 -22.33 0.47
CA LEU A 190 -17.01 -20.94 0.51
C LEU A 190 -15.51 -20.88 0.87
N PRO A 191 -14.74 -19.95 0.28
CA PRO A 191 -13.31 -19.84 0.54
C PRO A 191 -13.04 -19.27 1.95
N SER A 192 -12.04 -19.81 2.64
CA SER A 192 -11.67 -19.41 4.01
C SER A 192 -10.86 -18.10 4.10
N ARG A 193 -10.81 -17.29 3.04
CA ARG A 193 -10.19 -15.95 3.05
C ARG A 193 -11.24 -14.89 2.79
N ILE A 194 -11.36 -13.94 3.70
CA ILE A 194 -12.29 -12.81 3.65
C ILE A 194 -11.47 -11.51 3.67
N LEU A 195 -11.68 -10.65 2.69
CA LEU A 195 -11.03 -9.34 2.52
C LEU A 195 -12.07 -8.25 2.76
N LEU A 196 -11.90 -7.45 3.80
CA LEU A 196 -12.76 -6.30 4.10
C LEU A 196 -12.22 -5.04 3.41
N TYR A 197 -13.09 -4.22 2.83
CA TYR A 197 -12.73 -2.90 2.31
C TYR A 197 -13.84 -1.86 2.55
N ASP A 198 -13.39 -0.67 2.98
CA ASP A 198 -14.11 0.60 3.13
C ASP A 198 -13.08 1.64 3.62
N ASP A 199 -13.49 2.91 3.72
CA ASP A 199 -12.74 4.06 4.26
C ASP A 199 -13.59 4.87 5.28
N SER A 200 -14.82 4.45 5.58
CA SER A 200 -15.83 5.19 6.35
C SER A 200 -16.26 4.55 7.68
N GLN A 201 -15.80 3.33 7.98
CA GLN A 201 -16.21 2.52 9.13
C GLN A 201 -15.02 1.99 9.92
N ASN A 202 -15.25 1.64 11.18
CA ASN A 202 -14.28 0.93 12.02
C ASN A 202 -14.14 -0.55 11.57
N LEU A 203 -13.44 -0.78 10.45
CA LEU A 203 -13.26 -2.11 9.87
C LEU A 203 -12.58 -3.10 10.83
N GLU A 204 -11.75 -2.62 11.76
CA GLU A 204 -11.14 -3.49 12.77
C GLU A 204 -12.20 -3.97 13.78
N GLU A 205 -13.14 -3.13 14.22
CA GLU A 205 -14.26 -3.56 15.07
C GLU A 205 -15.22 -4.52 14.34
N ILE A 206 -15.48 -4.29 13.05
CA ILE A 206 -16.19 -5.24 12.18
C ILE A 206 -15.44 -6.57 12.12
N LYS A 207 -14.13 -6.56 11.85
CA LYS A 207 -13.26 -7.75 11.86
C LYS A 207 -13.28 -8.48 13.21
N GLN A 208 -13.14 -7.77 14.32
CA GLN A 208 -13.22 -8.35 15.67
C GLN A 208 -14.62 -8.91 15.99
N THR A 209 -15.67 -8.40 15.37
CA THR A 209 -17.04 -8.94 15.51
C THR A 209 -17.22 -10.21 14.68
N LEU A 210 -16.81 -10.19 13.41
CA LEU A 210 -16.87 -11.34 12.51
C LEU A 210 -15.96 -12.50 13.00
N LEU A 211 -14.77 -12.20 13.55
CA LEU A 211 -13.86 -13.21 14.13
C LEU A 211 -14.41 -13.89 15.40
N LYS A 212 -15.42 -13.31 16.07
CA LYS A 212 -16.10 -13.94 17.22
C LYS A 212 -17.26 -14.84 16.81
N HIS A 213 -17.73 -14.76 15.56
CA HIS A 213 -18.86 -15.56 15.09
C HIS A 213 -18.43 -16.98 14.65
N PRO A 214 -19.11 -18.05 15.09
CA PRO A 214 -18.79 -19.42 14.69
C PRO A 214 -19.33 -19.75 13.28
N TRP A 215 -18.58 -19.37 12.25
CA TRP A 215 -18.96 -19.53 10.83
C TRP A 215 -19.29 -20.94 10.35
N GLN A 216 -18.94 -21.98 11.11
CA GLN A 216 -19.03 -23.38 10.69
C GLN A 216 -20.44 -23.99 10.88
N ALA A 217 -20.79 -24.92 10.00
CA ALA A 217 -21.95 -25.79 10.17
C ALA A 217 -21.84 -26.60 11.49
N PRO A 218 -22.97 -26.86 12.20
CA PRO A 218 -24.36 -26.69 11.75
C PRO A 218 -24.98 -25.31 12.04
N GLN A 219 -24.22 -24.36 12.60
CA GLN A 219 -24.79 -23.19 13.28
C GLN A 219 -25.27 -22.10 12.30
N THR A 220 -24.52 -21.87 11.21
CA THR A 220 -24.82 -20.85 10.18
C THR A 220 -25.52 -21.39 8.93
N ARG A 221 -25.49 -22.72 8.73
CA ARG A 221 -25.73 -23.41 7.44
C ARG A 221 -24.81 -22.98 6.28
N LEU A 222 -23.78 -22.17 6.51
CA LEU A 222 -22.82 -21.76 5.48
C LEU A 222 -21.74 -22.83 5.27
N PRO A 223 -21.31 -23.11 4.03
CA PRO A 223 -20.39 -24.19 3.73
C PRO A 223 -18.91 -23.78 3.88
N PHE A 224 -18.52 -23.35 5.09
CA PHE A 224 -17.12 -23.09 5.43
C PHE A 224 -16.44 -24.36 5.95
N LEU A 225 -15.48 -24.89 5.16
CA LEU A 225 -14.65 -26.04 5.55
C LEU A 225 -13.70 -25.72 6.73
N HIS A 226 -13.20 -24.48 6.78
CA HIS A 226 -12.28 -23.97 7.78
C HIS A 226 -12.77 -22.63 8.30
N PHE A 227 -12.34 -22.25 9.51
CA PHE A 227 -12.64 -20.93 10.05
C PHE A 227 -12.04 -19.84 9.15
N PRO A 228 -12.79 -18.79 8.76
CA PRO A 228 -12.29 -17.80 7.83
C PRO A 228 -11.22 -16.91 8.44
N LYS A 229 -10.11 -16.72 7.71
CA LYS A 229 -9.12 -15.68 7.97
C LYS A 229 -9.67 -14.35 7.42
N ILE A 230 -9.73 -13.33 8.27
CA ILE A 230 -10.30 -12.01 7.94
C ILE A 230 -9.17 -10.97 7.91
N GLU A 231 -8.97 -10.35 6.76
CA GLU A 231 -7.95 -9.34 6.46
C GLU A 231 -8.63 -8.02 6.06
N ILE A 232 -7.97 -6.89 6.27
CA ILE A 232 -8.46 -5.55 5.87
C ILE A 232 -7.54 -5.04 4.76
N LEU A 233 -8.12 -4.56 3.65
CA LEU A 233 -7.39 -3.86 2.59
C LEU A 233 -7.10 -2.42 3.00
N SER A 234 -5.99 -1.84 2.52
CA SER A 234 -5.56 -0.50 2.90
C SER A 234 -6.55 0.61 2.49
N PRO A 235 -6.57 1.77 3.18
CA PRO A 235 -7.27 2.96 2.71
C PRO A 235 -7.03 3.26 1.23
N GLY A 236 -8.10 3.58 0.51
CA GLY A 236 -8.06 3.84 -0.93
C GLY A 236 -7.71 2.65 -1.85
N PHE A 237 -7.67 1.40 -1.36
CA PHE A 237 -7.30 0.24 -2.19
C PHE A 237 -8.11 0.10 -3.51
N PRO A 238 -9.44 0.31 -3.54
CA PRO A 238 -10.21 0.16 -4.78
C PRO A 238 -9.82 1.19 -5.87
N VAL A 239 -9.70 2.47 -5.53
CA VAL A 239 -9.32 3.51 -6.51
C VAL A 239 -7.84 3.38 -6.94
N ARG A 240 -6.95 2.91 -6.06
CA ARG A 240 -5.59 2.49 -6.45
C ARG A 240 -5.64 1.35 -7.47
N ALA A 241 -6.50 0.34 -7.25
CA ALA A 241 -6.66 -0.78 -8.17
C ALA A 241 -7.20 -0.33 -9.53
N VAL A 242 -8.19 0.58 -9.57
CA VAL A 242 -8.72 1.19 -10.80
C VAL A 242 -7.63 1.93 -11.58
N ALA A 243 -6.81 2.74 -10.90
CA ALA A 243 -5.71 3.48 -11.52
C ALA A 243 -4.67 2.54 -12.17
N LEU A 244 -4.29 1.47 -11.47
CA LEU A 244 -3.29 0.52 -11.96
C LEU A 244 -3.84 -0.40 -13.05
N ALA A 245 -5.07 -0.90 -12.92
CA ALA A 245 -5.71 -1.76 -13.90
C ALA A 245 -5.97 -1.02 -15.22
N GLY A 246 -6.52 0.20 -15.15
CA GLY A 246 -6.74 1.00 -16.35
C GLY A 246 -5.45 1.58 -16.94
N GLY A 247 -4.47 1.92 -16.10
CA GLY A 247 -3.19 2.47 -16.57
C GLY A 247 -2.41 1.53 -17.50
N GLY A 248 -2.54 0.22 -17.32
CA GLY A 248 -1.97 -0.78 -18.24
C GLY A 248 -2.53 -0.72 -19.67
N GLU A 249 -3.81 -0.37 -19.83
CA GLU A 249 -4.44 -0.20 -21.16
C GLU A 249 -4.04 1.14 -21.80
N VAL A 250 -3.85 2.18 -20.99
CA VAL A 250 -3.38 3.50 -21.47
C VAL A 250 -1.95 3.42 -21.99
N ILE A 251 -1.07 2.66 -21.35
CA ILE A 251 0.31 2.47 -21.81
C ILE A 251 0.34 1.79 -23.19
N GLN A 252 -0.41 0.69 -23.34
CA GLN A 252 -0.52 -0.06 -24.61
C GLN A 252 -1.07 0.77 -25.79
N THR A 253 -1.86 1.82 -25.52
CA THR A 253 -2.46 2.68 -26.55
C THR A 253 -1.64 3.92 -26.91
N VAL A 254 -0.62 4.27 -26.12
CA VAL A 254 0.27 5.42 -26.38
C VAL A 254 1.45 5.06 -27.30
N ASP A 255 1.96 3.83 -27.22
CA ASP A 255 3.15 3.38 -27.98
C ASP A 255 2.86 2.98 -29.45
N ALA A 256 1.69 3.31 -29.99
CA ALA A 256 1.19 2.77 -31.26
C ALA A 256 1.24 3.77 -32.44
N ILE A 257 1.88 3.31 -33.55
CA ILE A 257 1.79 3.80 -34.95
C ILE A 257 2.66 5.06 -35.28
N PRO A 258 3.33 5.14 -36.48
CA PRO A 258 3.40 4.20 -37.60
C PRO A 258 4.81 3.68 -37.95
N ALA A 259 4.87 2.42 -38.41
CA ALA A 259 5.84 1.95 -39.40
C ALA A 259 5.09 1.13 -40.47
N SER A 260 5.36 1.37 -41.76
CA SER A 260 4.53 0.86 -42.86
C SER A 260 5.02 -0.46 -43.45
N GLY A 261 4.17 -1.48 -43.47
CA GLY A 261 4.37 -2.76 -44.16
C GLY A 261 3.04 -3.45 -44.53
N PRO A 262 3.00 -4.33 -45.54
CA PRO A 262 1.78 -5.01 -45.97
C PRO A 262 1.29 -6.06 -44.95
N PRO A 263 0.00 -6.41 -44.95
CA PRO A 263 -0.64 -7.03 -43.79
C PRO A 263 -0.43 -8.53 -43.65
N SER A 264 -0.10 -8.96 -42.43
CA SER A 264 -0.44 -10.28 -41.87
C SER A 264 -1.48 -10.09 -40.77
N THR A 265 -2.65 -10.72 -40.90
CA THR A 265 -3.87 -10.36 -40.15
C THR A 265 -3.84 -10.80 -38.67
N PRO A 266 -4.00 -9.88 -37.71
CA PRO A 266 -4.27 -10.21 -36.31
C PRO A 266 -5.78 -10.30 -36.02
N PRO A 267 -6.21 -11.04 -34.97
CA PRO A 267 -7.54 -10.90 -34.40
C PRO A 267 -7.56 -9.71 -33.41
N SER A 268 -7.90 -8.52 -33.89
CA SER A 268 -8.10 -7.34 -33.03
C SER A 268 -9.52 -7.29 -32.47
N GLN A 269 -9.67 -6.95 -31.18
CA GLN A 269 -10.90 -6.38 -30.64
C GLN A 269 -10.57 -5.11 -29.83
N SER A 270 -10.53 -3.98 -30.53
CA SER A 270 -10.40 -2.64 -29.97
C SER A 270 -11.69 -1.87 -30.25
N ALA A 271 -12.51 -1.63 -29.22
CA ALA A 271 -13.77 -0.90 -29.37
C ALA A 271 -13.55 0.63 -29.36
N SER A 272 -13.44 1.24 -30.54
CA SER A 272 -13.66 2.68 -30.68
C SER A 272 -15.14 3.04 -30.46
N VAL A 273 -15.46 4.33 -30.30
CA VAL A 273 -16.78 4.81 -29.83
C VAL A 273 -17.91 4.71 -30.87
N ALA A 274 -18.30 3.49 -31.27
CA ALA A 274 -19.57 3.15 -31.93
C ALA A 274 -19.79 1.62 -32.11
N ASP A 275 -20.23 0.89 -31.06
CA ASP A 275 -21.16 -0.26 -31.21
C ASP A 275 -21.60 -0.88 -29.86
N LEU A 276 -22.91 -0.93 -29.58
CA LEU A 276 -23.51 -1.51 -28.35
C LEU A 276 -24.75 -2.38 -28.71
N GLY A 277 -24.78 -3.66 -28.29
CA GLY A 277 -25.72 -4.70 -28.80
C GLY A 277 -25.28 -5.26 -30.17
N PHE A 278 -25.71 -6.41 -30.72
CA PHE A 278 -26.72 -7.47 -30.45
C PHE A 278 -26.35 -8.71 -31.35
N ILE A 279 -26.93 -9.92 -31.50
CA ILE A 279 -27.90 -10.92 -30.90
C ILE A 279 -27.82 -12.15 -31.89
N PRO A 280 -28.13 -13.46 -31.60
CA PRO A 280 -28.85 -14.10 -30.48
C PRO A 280 -28.11 -15.30 -29.80
N GLU A 281 -28.91 -16.21 -29.23
CA GLU A 281 -28.72 -17.47 -28.48
C GLU A 281 -28.24 -18.72 -29.25
N ALA A 282 -27.78 -19.76 -28.53
CA ALA A 282 -27.83 -21.17 -28.94
C ALA A 282 -27.83 -22.15 -27.73
N ASP A 283 -28.75 -23.13 -27.73
CA ASP A 283 -28.88 -24.23 -26.74
C ASP A 283 -27.81 -25.33 -26.89
N VAL A 284 -27.35 -25.93 -25.76
CA VAL A 284 -26.96 -27.37 -25.70
C VAL A 284 -27.28 -28.02 -24.34
N ALA A 285 -28.31 -28.87 -24.35
CA ALA A 285 -28.55 -30.15 -23.64
C ALA A 285 -27.86 -30.55 -22.30
N HIS A 286 -28.67 -31.26 -21.48
CA HIS A 286 -28.27 -32.02 -20.29
C HIS A 286 -27.23 -33.15 -20.54
N LEU A 287 -26.45 -33.45 -19.50
CA LEU A 287 -25.93 -34.80 -19.21
C LEU A 287 -26.26 -35.19 -17.74
N PRO A 288 -26.39 -36.50 -17.42
CA PRO A 288 -26.91 -36.96 -16.13
C PRO A 288 -25.84 -37.04 -15.02
N PRO A 289 -26.23 -36.92 -13.73
CA PRO A 289 -25.30 -37.01 -12.61
C PRO A 289 -24.84 -38.47 -12.33
N PRO A 290 -23.59 -38.67 -11.88
CA PRO A 290 -23.12 -39.97 -11.41
C PRO A 290 -23.79 -40.39 -10.08
N GLN A 291 -23.83 -41.70 -9.83
CA GLN A 291 -24.53 -42.28 -8.68
C GLN A 291 -23.82 -42.02 -7.33
N PRO A 292 -24.56 -41.90 -6.22
CA PRO A 292 -23.98 -41.66 -4.90
C PRO A 292 -23.21 -42.88 -4.37
N ALA A 293 -22.03 -42.64 -3.81
CA ALA A 293 -21.26 -43.66 -3.09
C ALA A 293 -21.94 -44.05 -1.76
N SER A 294 -21.83 -45.32 -1.37
CA SER A 294 -22.42 -45.84 -0.14
C SER A 294 -21.78 -45.24 1.12
N PRO A 295 -22.55 -44.97 2.20
CA PRO A 295 -22.04 -44.33 3.41
C PRO A 295 -21.11 -45.26 4.19
N VAL A 296 -19.94 -44.73 4.58
CA VAL A 296 -19.05 -45.36 5.57
C VAL A 296 -19.67 -45.22 6.97
N PRO A 297 -19.67 -46.27 7.81
CA PRO A 297 -20.26 -46.18 9.15
C PRO A 297 -19.56 -45.15 10.05
N LEU A 298 -20.35 -44.33 10.75
CA LEU A 298 -19.86 -43.40 11.76
C LEU A 298 -19.29 -44.18 12.98
N PRO A 299 -18.14 -43.75 13.55
CA PRO A 299 -17.70 -44.26 14.84
C PRO A 299 -18.70 -43.84 15.95
N PRO A 300 -18.96 -44.69 16.96
CA PRO A 300 -19.96 -44.39 17.97
C PRO A 300 -19.53 -43.22 18.87
N LEU A 301 -20.46 -42.28 19.08
CA LEU A 301 -20.30 -41.19 20.04
C LEU A 301 -20.08 -41.73 21.46
N PRO A 302 -19.13 -41.18 22.25
CA PRO A 302 -18.93 -41.58 23.62
C PRO A 302 -20.17 -41.26 24.45
N SER A 303 -20.70 -42.25 25.18
CA SER A 303 -21.93 -42.09 25.96
C SER A 303 -21.73 -41.07 27.08
N ALA A 304 -22.65 -40.10 27.18
CA ALA A 304 -22.65 -39.10 28.25
C ALA A 304 -22.90 -39.77 29.61
N SER A 305 -21.82 -40.04 30.35
CA SER A 305 -21.89 -40.56 31.71
C SER A 305 -22.41 -39.47 32.65
N ALA A 306 -23.59 -39.70 33.24
CA ALA A 306 -24.18 -38.76 34.19
C ALA A 306 -23.21 -38.53 35.37
N PRO A 307 -23.04 -37.27 35.83
CA PRO A 307 -22.06 -36.94 36.85
C PRO A 307 -22.38 -37.66 38.16
N ALA A 308 -21.53 -38.61 38.56
CA ALA A 308 -21.69 -39.36 39.78
C ALA A 308 -21.73 -38.42 41.00
N ARG A 309 -22.85 -38.43 41.74
CA ARG A 309 -23.00 -37.67 42.99
C ARG A 309 -21.96 -38.12 44.02
N ARG A 310 -20.82 -37.42 44.07
CA ARG A 310 -19.82 -37.55 45.13
C ARG A 310 -20.43 -37.06 46.44
N THR A 311 -20.98 -37.99 47.22
CA THR A 311 -21.46 -37.73 48.58
C THR A 311 -20.26 -37.45 49.49
N PHE A 312 -19.99 -36.16 49.73
CA PHE A 312 -18.98 -35.72 50.67
C PHE A 312 -19.30 -36.25 52.09
N ARG A 313 -18.64 -37.35 52.47
CA ARG A 313 -18.55 -37.76 53.88
C ARG A 313 -17.55 -36.84 54.55
N LEU A 314 -18.04 -35.97 55.44
CA LEU A 314 -17.18 -35.20 56.33
C LEU A 314 -16.37 -36.17 57.20
N PRO A 315 -15.04 -35.96 57.37
CA PRO A 315 -14.27 -36.73 58.33
C PRO A 315 -14.78 -36.45 59.74
N VAL A 316 -15.01 -37.52 60.52
CA VAL A 316 -15.43 -37.38 61.91
C VAL A 316 -14.24 -36.86 62.72
N VAL A 317 -14.28 -35.58 63.09
CA VAL A 317 -13.27 -34.96 63.95
C VAL A 317 -13.36 -35.57 65.35
N SER A 318 -12.45 -36.49 65.66
CA SER A 318 -12.32 -37.09 66.98
C SER A 318 -11.67 -36.10 67.95
N PHE A 319 -12.50 -35.35 68.68
CA PHE A 319 -12.00 -34.50 69.76
C PHE A 319 -11.22 -35.33 70.78
N PRO A 320 -10.02 -34.88 71.23
CA PRO A 320 -9.28 -35.57 72.27
C PRO A 320 -10.09 -35.57 73.56
N ARG A 321 -10.08 -36.71 74.28
CA ARG A 321 -10.80 -36.86 75.56
C ARG A 321 -10.12 -36.05 76.67
N ILE A 322 -10.43 -34.76 76.75
CA ILE A 322 -10.04 -33.88 77.86
C ILE A 322 -10.59 -34.46 79.16
N ARG A 323 -9.71 -34.99 80.02
CA ARG A 323 -10.05 -35.40 81.39
C ARG A 323 -10.16 -34.15 82.26
N PHE A 324 -11.37 -33.59 82.36
CA PHE A 324 -11.64 -32.55 83.35
C PHE A 324 -11.40 -33.09 84.77
N PRO A 325 -10.72 -32.35 85.66
CA PRO A 325 -10.62 -32.73 87.06
C PRO A 325 -12.00 -32.72 87.71
N ARG A 326 -12.25 -33.64 88.65
CA ARG A 326 -13.49 -33.67 89.43
C ARG A 326 -13.52 -32.50 90.42
N LEU A 327 -14.11 -31.37 90.02
CA LEU A 327 -14.45 -30.31 90.97
C LEU A 327 -15.52 -30.82 91.95
N SER A 328 -15.38 -30.46 93.22
CA SER A 328 -16.36 -30.79 94.26
C SER A 328 -17.66 -30.00 94.08
N VAL A 329 -18.76 -30.54 94.61
CA VAL A 329 -20.12 -30.09 94.30
C VAL A 329 -20.47 -28.81 95.05
N PHE A 330 -20.39 -27.68 94.35
CA PHE A 330 -21.14 -26.46 94.66
C PHE A 330 -22.43 -26.40 93.80
N PRO A 331 -23.47 -25.64 94.19
CA PRO A 331 -24.82 -25.82 93.65
C PRO A 331 -24.90 -25.67 92.12
N ALA A 332 -25.53 -26.67 91.50
CA ALA A 332 -25.43 -26.98 90.07
C ALA A 332 -25.81 -25.89 89.05
N PRO A 333 -26.73 -24.93 89.29
CA PRO A 333 -27.05 -23.93 88.26
C PRO A 333 -25.97 -22.85 88.07
N LEU A 334 -25.11 -22.59 89.07
CA LEU A 334 -24.16 -21.46 89.00
C LEU A 334 -22.90 -21.79 88.18
N ALA A 335 -22.36 -23.00 88.33
CA ALA A 335 -21.14 -23.41 87.62
C ALA A 335 -21.36 -23.55 86.09
N SER A 336 -22.54 -24.01 85.68
CA SER A 336 -22.92 -24.11 84.27
C SER A 336 -23.13 -22.73 83.62
N ILE A 337 -23.73 -21.78 84.32
CA ILE A 337 -23.82 -20.37 83.90
C ILE A 337 -22.41 -19.78 83.71
N GLY A 338 -21.49 -20.01 84.64
CA GLY A 338 -20.10 -19.54 84.51
C GLY A 338 -19.36 -20.11 83.28
N LEU A 339 -19.58 -21.39 82.97
CA LEU A 339 -19.02 -22.02 81.77
C LEU A 339 -19.62 -21.46 80.46
N ILE A 340 -20.94 -21.19 80.45
CA ILE A 340 -21.62 -20.59 79.29
C ILE A 340 -21.14 -19.15 79.06
N ILE A 341 -20.98 -18.36 80.13
CA ILE A 341 -20.47 -16.98 80.04
C ILE A 341 -19.02 -16.98 79.54
N THR A 342 -18.13 -17.82 80.08
CA THR A 342 -16.72 -17.87 79.65
C THR A 342 -16.56 -18.38 78.21
N LEU A 343 -17.34 -19.38 77.79
CA LEU A 343 -17.36 -19.82 76.39
C LEU A 343 -17.93 -18.75 75.46
N GLY A 344 -19.02 -18.08 75.86
CA GLY A 344 -19.62 -16.98 75.09
C GLY A 344 -18.68 -15.79 74.93
N LEU A 345 -17.97 -15.40 75.99
CA LEU A 345 -16.98 -14.33 75.96
C LEU A 345 -15.74 -14.72 75.14
N GLY A 346 -15.32 -15.99 75.19
CA GLY A 346 -14.28 -16.55 74.32
C GLY A 346 -14.67 -16.55 72.85
N LEU A 347 -15.91 -16.88 72.52
CA LEU A 347 -16.45 -16.81 71.16
C LEU A 347 -16.60 -15.36 70.67
N LEU A 348 -17.00 -14.43 71.54
CA LEU A 348 -17.06 -13.00 71.23
C LEU A 348 -15.66 -12.42 70.96
N ALA A 349 -14.67 -12.76 71.79
CA ALA A 349 -13.27 -12.40 71.57
C ALA A 349 -12.72 -13.04 70.27
N ALA A 350 -13.06 -14.31 70.00
CA ALA A 350 -12.69 -14.95 68.74
C ALA A 350 -13.29 -14.21 67.53
N TYR A 351 -14.57 -13.86 67.57
CA TYR A 351 -15.25 -13.10 66.53
C TYR A 351 -14.65 -11.69 66.32
N TRP A 352 -14.22 -11.03 67.39
CA TRP A 352 -13.64 -9.68 67.31
C TRP A 352 -12.18 -9.68 66.82
N PHE A 353 -11.36 -10.62 67.30
CA PHE A 353 -9.90 -10.58 67.15
C PHE A 353 -9.29 -11.56 66.15
N LEU A 354 -10.00 -12.59 65.67
CA LEU A 354 -9.44 -13.53 64.67
C LEU A 354 -9.64 -13.12 63.20
N PRO A 355 -10.80 -12.59 62.76
CA PRO A 355 -11.05 -12.40 61.33
C PRO A 355 -10.01 -11.51 60.62
N THR A 356 -9.64 -11.92 59.41
CA THR A 356 -8.88 -11.12 58.45
C THR A 356 -9.64 -11.05 57.13
N ALA A 357 -9.48 -9.95 56.41
CA ALA A 357 -10.11 -9.74 55.10
C ALA A 357 -9.11 -9.16 54.10
N THR A 358 -9.15 -9.69 52.88
CA THR A 358 -8.60 -8.99 51.71
C THR A 358 -9.77 -8.48 50.87
N VAL A 359 -9.73 -7.20 50.54
CA VAL A 359 -10.71 -6.52 49.68
C VAL A 359 -10.01 -6.26 48.36
N VAL A 360 -10.49 -6.86 47.28
CA VAL A 360 -9.96 -6.63 45.94
C VAL A 360 -10.92 -5.71 45.19
N LEU A 361 -10.38 -4.56 44.78
CA LEU A 361 -11.09 -3.50 44.07
C LEU A 361 -10.58 -3.49 42.62
N SER A 362 -11.38 -4.04 41.70
CA SER A 362 -11.13 -3.89 40.27
C SER A 362 -11.65 -2.54 39.81
N VAL A 363 -10.84 -1.79 39.06
CA VAL A 363 -11.16 -0.43 38.61
C VAL A 363 -11.00 -0.30 37.09
N ASN A 364 -11.91 0.45 36.47
CA ASN A 364 -11.84 0.78 35.06
C ASN A 364 -10.78 1.86 34.86
N LEU A 365 -9.80 1.57 34.02
CA LEU A 365 -8.78 2.55 33.64
C LEU A 365 -9.35 3.56 32.65
N GLN A 366 -9.04 4.84 32.85
CA GLN A 366 -9.41 5.90 31.91
C GLN A 366 -8.29 6.08 30.87
N PRO A 367 -8.56 5.99 29.56
CA PRO A 367 -7.54 6.23 28.53
C PRO A 367 -7.16 7.71 28.47
N LEU A 368 -5.86 7.97 28.32
CA LEU A 368 -5.29 9.28 28.01
C LEU A 368 -4.51 9.18 26.70
N ALA A 369 -5.04 9.79 25.65
CA ALA A 369 -4.34 9.98 24.38
C ALA A 369 -3.76 11.40 24.32
N HIS A 370 -2.50 11.52 23.94
CA HIS A 370 -1.83 12.79 23.72
C HIS A 370 -0.90 12.71 22.51
N GLN A 371 -0.71 13.83 21.82
CA GLN A 371 0.16 13.93 20.65
C GLN A 371 0.96 15.23 20.75
N PHE A 372 2.27 15.16 20.54
CA PHE A 372 3.16 16.31 20.62
C PHE A 372 4.37 16.17 19.68
N GLU A 373 4.97 17.31 19.33
CA GLU A 373 6.14 17.35 18.46
C GLU A 373 7.44 17.41 19.29
N LEU A 374 8.42 16.63 18.85
CA LEU A 374 9.77 16.53 19.41
C LEU A 374 10.79 16.80 18.29
N THR A 375 11.85 17.55 18.59
CA THR A 375 12.97 17.71 17.66
C THR A 375 14.12 16.84 18.12
N ALA A 376 14.39 15.75 17.40
CA ALA A 376 15.66 15.03 17.53
C ALA A 376 16.76 15.88 16.90
N ALA A 377 17.80 16.20 17.67
CA ALA A 377 18.90 17.05 17.20
C ALA A 377 20.25 16.37 17.46
N ALA A 378 21.13 16.39 16.46
CA ALA A 378 22.50 15.97 16.65
C ALA A 378 23.29 17.04 17.42
N GLN A 379 24.21 16.60 18.29
CA GLN A 379 25.09 17.44 19.11
C GLN A 379 24.44 18.22 20.29
N THR A 380 23.17 17.98 20.61
CA THR A 380 22.61 18.39 21.92
C THR A 380 23.05 17.38 22.99
N ALA A 381 23.73 17.84 24.05
CA ALA A 381 24.30 16.96 25.08
C ALA A 381 23.32 16.58 26.22
N ASP A 382 22.34 17.45 26.49
CA ASP A 382 21.36 17.30 27.58
C ASP A 382 19.93 17.35 27.04
N VAL A 383 18.99 16.70 27.74
CA VAL A 383 17.55 16.71 27.40
C VAL A 383 16.92 18.06 27.75
N ASP A 384 16.66 18.90 26.76
CA ASP A 384 15.94 20.16 26.98
C ASP A 384 14.42 19.94 26.99
N THR A 385 13.90 19.68 28.19
CA THR A 385 12.47 19.51 28.48
C THR A 385 11.64 20.78 28.30
N THR A 386 12.25 21.96 28.10
CA THR A 386 11.55 23.22 27.84
C THR A 386 11.42 23.55 26.35
N LYS A 387 12.23 22.90 25.49
CA LYS A 387 12.21 23.08 24.04
C LYS A 387 11.73 21.86 23.25
N SER A 388 11.31 20.79 23.94
CA SER A 388 10.97 19.50 23.32
C SER A 388 12.10 18.96 22.43
N GLN A 389 13.34 19.02 22.93
CA GLN A 389 14.51 18.52 22.20
C GLN A 389 15.00 17.18 22.76
N LEU A 390 15.19 16.23 21.84
CA LEU A 390 15.65 14.88 22.12
C LEU A 390 17.11 14.76 21.67
N PRO A 391 18.07 14.50 22.59
CA PRO A 391 19.46 14.21 22.25
C PRO A 391 19.54 13.02 21.27
N SER A 392 20.31 13.21 20.20
CA SER A 392 20.54 12.18 19.20
C SER A 392 21.96 12.24 18.64
N ARG A 393 22.38 11.14 18.03
CA ARG A 393 23.70 10.97 17.42
C ARG A 393 23.56 10.29 16.06
N PHE A 394 24.45 10.62 15.13
CA PHE A 394 24.57 9.82 13.91
C PHE A 394 25.23 8.48 14.24
N LEU A 395 24.68 7.40 13.69
CA LEU A 395 25.36 6.13 13.48
C LEU A 395 25.64 6.01 11.99
N GLU A 396 26.85 5.58 11.64
CA GLU A 396 27.33 5.52 10.25
C GLU A 396 27.79 4.12 9.87
N VAL A 397 27.54 3.73 8.62
CA VAL A 397 28.08 2.51 8.01
C VAL A 397 28.37 2.75 6.53
N THR A 398 29.42 2.12 6.00
CA THR A 398 29.63 2.04 4.54
C THR A 398 29.12 0.69 4.06
N VAL A 399 28.26 0.71 3.04
CA VAL A 399 27.75 -0.49 2.35
C VAL A 399 28.10 -0.42 0.86
N SER A 400 28.08 -1.57 0.18
CA SER A 400 28.41 -1.70 -1.23
C SER A 400 27.66 -2.89 -1.83
N ASP A 401 27.17 -2.71 -3.05
CA ASP A 401 26.48 -3.73 -3.84
C ASP A 401 26.96 -3.65 -5.30
N ASP A 402 26.70 -4.69 -6.09
CA ASP A 402 26.74 -4.60 -7.54
C ASP A 402 25.56 -5.28 -8.23
N GLN A 403 24.96 -4.55 -9.17
CA GLN A 403 23.80 -4.95 -9.94
C GLN A 403 24.16 -5.01 -11.42
N THR A 404 23.54 -5.93 -12.16
CA THR A 404 23.70 -6.06 -13.62
C THR A 404 22.33 -6.07 -14.29
N LEU A 405 22.19 -5.38 -15.42
CA LEU A 405 21.02 -5.43 -16.29
C LEU A 405 21.41 -5.69 -17.75
N PRO A 406 20.58 -6.40 -18.53
CA PRO A 406 20.79 -6.52 -19.97
C PRO A 406 20.63 -5.15 -20.65
N ALA A 407 21.46 -4.89 -21.66
CA ALA A 407 21.37 -3.67 -22.46
C ALA A 407 20.14 -3.76 -23.40
N THR A 408 19.23 -2.79 -23.32
CA THR A 408 18.01 -2.72 -24.13
C THR A 408 18.17 -1.84 -25.38
N GLY A 409 19.12 -0.91 -25.34
CA GLY A 409 19.42 -0.03 -26.46
C GLY A 409 19.99 -0.80 -27.66
N SER A 410 19.92 -0.18 -28.84
CA SER A 410 20.55 -0.72 -30.05
C SER A 410 21.31 0.35 -30.82
N LYS A 411 22.35 -0.09 -31.53
CA LYS A 411 23.28 0.75 -32.26
C LYS A 411 23.56 0.13 -33.61
N LEU A 412 23.41 0.91 -34.67
CA LEU A 412 23.80 0.49 -36.00
C LEU A 412 25.32 0.67 -36.15
N ILE A 413 26.03 -0.42 -36.46
CA ILE A 413 27.46 -0.44 -36.77
C ILE A 413 27.68 -0.98 -38.19
N GLY A 414 28.83 -0.66 -38.78
CA GLY A 414 29.18 -1.08 -40.14
C GLY A 414 29.86 0.04 -40.91
N ASP A 415 30.01 -0.20 -42.21
CA ASP A 415 30.85 0.55 -43.12
C ASP A 415 30.04 1.43 -44.08
N LYS A 416 30.70 2.46 -44.59
CA LYS A 416 30.13 3.37 -45.58
C LYS A 416 30.47 2.88 -46.98
N ALA A 417 29.49 2.87 -47.88
CA ALA A 417 29.77 2.61 -49.28
C ALA A 417 30.67 3.70 -49.88
N VAL A 418 31.64 3.29 -50.69
CA VAL A 418 32.59 4.18 -51.37
C VAL A 418 32.53 3.90 -52.87
N GLY A 419 32.78 4.93 -53.68
CA GLY A 419 32.85 4.77 -55.12
C GLY A 419 33.39 6.00 -55.86
N SER A 420 33.28 5.95 -57.18
CA SER A 420 33.68 7.02 -58.08
C SER A 420 32.55 7.42 -59.02
N ILE A 421 32.39 8.73 -59.22
CA ILE A 421 31.41 9.31 -60.13
C ILE A 421 32.10 10.22 -61.14
N THR A 422 31.64 10.18 -62.39
CA THR A 422 31.93 11.18 -63.39
C THR A 422 30.90 12.30 -63.26
N VAL A 423 31.35 13.49 -62.87
CA VAL A 423 30.56 14.71 -62.89
C VAL A 423 30.58 15.29 -64.29
N ILE A 424 29.40 15.69 -64.77
CA ILE A 424 29.16 16.25 -66.11
C ILE A 424 28.60 17.66 -65.94
N ASN A 425 29.28 18.65 -66.55
CA ASN A 425 28.87 20.04 -66.62
C ASN A 425 28.34 20.35 -68.02
N GLY A 426 27.05 20.67 -68.11
CA GLY A 426 26.40 21.05 -69.37
C GLY A 426 26.55 22.54 -69.72
N THR A 427 27.00 23.37 -68.77
CA THR A 427 27.03 24.84 -68.88
C THR A 427 28.32 25.36 -69.53
N SER A 428 28.26 26.58 -70.06
CA SER A 428 29.41 27.30 -70.65
C SER A 428 30.42 27.86 -69.65
N VAL A 429 30.28 27.55 -68.35
CA VAL A 429 31.13 28.10 -67.27
C VAL A 429 31.74 26.96 -66.46
N PRO A 430 33.07 26.94 -66.20
CA PRO A 430 33.68 25.93 -65.34
C PRO A 430 33.22 26.09 -63.89
N ARG A 431 33.09 24.98 -63.16
CA ARG A 431 32.54 24.96 -61.79
C ARG A 431 33.42 24.16 -60.84
N THR A 432 33.75 24.77 -59.71
CA THR A 432 34.38 24.10 -58.55
C THR A 432 33.31 23.65 -57.57
N PHE A 433 33.48 22.44 -57.01
CA PHE A 433 32.68 21.89 -55.92
C PHE A 433 33.61 21.49 -54.77
N PRO A 434 33.46 22.06 -53.56
CA PRO A 434 34.30 21.71 -52.42
C PRO A 434 34.05 20.28 -51.90
N SER A 435 35.02 19.76 -51.16
CA SER A 435 34.83 18.56 -50.33
C SER A 435 33.61 18.72 -49.42
N GLY A 436 32.89 17.62 -49.16
CA GLY A 436 31.65 17.65 -48.38
C GLY A 436 30.40 18.10 -49.15
N THR A 437 30.50 18.51 -50.43
CA THR A 437 29.30 18.82 -51.24
C THR A 437 28.40 17.58 -51.33
N VAL A 438 27.13 17.73 -50.93
CA VAL A 438 26.15 16.63 -50.88
C VAL A 438 25.61 16.28 -52.26
N ILE A 439 25.52 14.98 -52.52
CA ILE A 439 25.10 14.38 -53.78
C ILE A 439 24.00 13.35 -53.46
N THR A 440 22.87 13.42 -54.16
CA THR A 440 21.69 12.60 -53.85
C THR A 440 21.41 11.63 -55.00
N SER A 441 21.31 10.33 -54.67
CA SER A 441 20.88 9.30 -55.62
C SER A 441 19.35 9.31 -55.84
N PRO A 442 18.83 8.69 -56.91
CA PRO A 442 17.39 8.63 -57.17
C PRO A 442 16.64 7.77 -56.15
N SER A 443 17.34 6.82 -55.51
CA SER A 443 16.82 5.94 -54.46
C SER A 443 16.78 6.58 -53.07
N GLY A 444 17.36 7.77 -52.88
CA GLY A 444 17.37 8.50 -51.60
C GLY A 444 18.72 8.60 -50.87
N PRO A 445 19.60 7.57 -50.86
CA PRO A 445 20.92 7.65 -50.26
C PRO A 445 21.74 8.86 -50.73
N LYS A 446 22.44 9.47 -49.76
CA LYS A 446 23.26 10.67 -49.93
C LYS A 446 24.74 10.33 -49.82
N PHE A 447 25.54 10.99 -50.63
CA PHE A 447 26.99 10.87 -50.71
C PHE A 447 27.61 12.26 -50.61
N VAL A 448 28.92 12.32 -50.33
CA VAL A 448 29.70 13.56 -50.34
C VAL A 448 30.96 13.37 -51.19
N PHE A 449 31.42 14.42 -51.86
CA PHE A 449 32.77 14.41 -52.44
C PHE A 449 33.82 14.34 -51.33
N ASP A 450 34.79 13.44 -51.46
CA ASP A 450 35.87 13.30 -50.48
C ASP A 450 36.84 14.49 -50.56
N THR A 451 37.08 15.01 -51.77
CA THR A 451 37.97 16.14 -52.06
C THR A 451 37.25 17.27 -52.81
N GLU A 452 37.85 18.46 -52.85
CA GLU A 452 37.44 19.47 -53.84
C GLU A 452 37.70 18.96 -55.27
N ILE A 453 36.83 19.36 -56.20
CA ILE A 453 36.97 19.09 -57.63
C ILE A 453 36.64 20.33 -58.47
N GLN A 454 37.26 20.46 -59.63
CA GLN A 454 36.92 21.46 -60.63
C GLN A 454 36.50 20.76 -61.93
N VAL A 455 35.34 21.13 -62.46
CA VAL A 455 34.79 20.60 -63.72
C VAL A 455 34.84 21.70 -64.76
N ALA A 456 35.44 21.42 -65.92
CA ALA A 456 35.48 22.35 -67.05
C ALA A 456 34.07 22.71 -67.55
N SER A 457 33.95 23.79 -68.31
CA SER A 457 32.72 24.08 -69.07
C SER A 457 32.48 23.05 -70.18
N ALA A 458 31.26 22.96 -70.67
CA ALA A 458 30.98 22.39 -71.98
C ALA A 458 31.72 23.19 -73.08
N SER A 459 32.06 22.50 -74.18
CA SER A 459 32.73 23.06 -75.35
C SER A 459 32.14 22.51 -76.64
N GLY A 460 32.52 23.11 -77.77
CA GLY A 460 32.05 22.72 -79.11
C GLY A 460 32.65 23.63 -80.18
N THR A 461 32.41 23.29 -81.44
CA THR A 461 32.70 24.13 -82.61
C THR A 461 31.40 24.73 -83.16
N ALA A 462 31.43 25.33 -84.34
CA ALA A 462 30.22 25.80 -85.03
C ALA A 462 29.35 24.67 -85.64
N ASP A 463 29.79 23.40 -85.56
CA ASP A 463 29.01 22.24 -85.98
C ASP A 463 27.95 21.88 -84.91
N PRO A 464 26.64 21.83 -85.24
CA PRO A 464 25.58 21.46 -84.30
C PRO A 464 25.77 20.13 -83.55
N ASN A 465 26.53 19.18 -84.10
CA ASN A 465 26.80 17.88 -83.48
C ASN A 465 28.06 17.85 -82.61
N SER A 466 28.79 18.96 -82.49
CA SER A 466 30.11 19.00 -81.83
C SER A 466 30.08 19.20 -80.30
N TYR A 467 28.91 19.21 -79.68
CA TYR A 467 28.76 19.50 -78.25
C TYR A 467 29.44 18.44 -77.36
N GLN A 468 30.45 18.87 -76.61
CA GLN A 468 31.16 18.06 -75.61
C GLN A 468 30.98 18.68 -74.22
N PRO A 469 30.17 18.07 -73.32
CA PRO A 469 30.03 18.57 -71.96
C PRO A 469 31.32 18.34 -71.17
N GLY A 470 31.65 19.25 -70.25
CA GLY A 470 32.83 19.13 -69.40
C GLY A 470 32.68 17.93 -68.45
N LYS A 471 33.73 17.13 -68.29
CA LYS A 471 33.71 15.90 -67.46
C LYS A 471 34.88 15.84 -66.50
N THR A 472 34.64 15.36 -65.29
CA THR A 472 35.70 15.12 -64.28
C THR A 472 35.27 14.00 -63.34
N THR A 473 36.16 13.05 -63.07
CA THR A 473 35.88 11.94 -62.13
C THR A 473 36.27 12.33 -60.70
N ALA A 474 35.41 12.01 -59.75
CA ALA A 474 35.55 12.32 -58.33
C ALA A 474 35.29 11.07 -57.48
N LYS A 475 35.94 10.99 -56.31
CA LYS A 475 35.63 9.98 -55.29
C LYS A 475 34.52 10.48 -54.36
N VAL A 476 33.68 9.56 -53.94
CA VAL A 476 32.56 9.81 -53.03
C VAL A 476 32.40 8.73 -51.98
N THR A 477 32.08 9.19 -50.76
CA THR A 477 31.74 8.33 -49.63
C THR A 477 30.28 8.57 -49.22
N ALA A 478 29.58 7.51 -48.80
CA ALA A 478 28.21 7.59 -48.31
C ALA A 478 28.10 8.47 -47.03
N ALA A 479 27.02 9.23 -46.92
CA ALA A 479 26.73 10.04 -45.73
C ALA A 479 26.43 9.15 -44.51
N GLN A 480 25.76 8.02 -44.73
CA GLN A 480 25.36 7.02 -43.74
C GLN A 480 26.06 5.68 -44.01
N ILE A 481 26.13 4.82 -43.01
CA ILE A 481 26.54 3.42 -43.16
C ILE A 481 25.39 2.59 -43.76
N GLY A 482 25.69 1.42 -44.30
CA GLY A 482 24.67 0.43 -44.69
C GLY A 482 24.64 0.01 -46.14
N SER A 483 24.01 -1.14 -46.38
CA SER A 483 23.90 -1.81 -47.68
C SER A 483 23.22 -0.95 -48.75
N ASP A 484 22.30 -0.09 -48.35
CA ASP A 484 21.43 0.67 -49.25
C ASP A 484 22.21 1.73 -50.06
N SER A 485 23.44 2.05 -49.63
CA SER A 485 24.37 2.91 -50.36
C SER A 485 25.21 2.16 -51.41
N ASN A 486 25.08 0.84 -51.53
CA ASN A 486 25.72 0.02 -52.58
C ASN A 486 24.92 0.10 -53.89
N LEU A 487 25.11 1.17 -54.64
CA LEU A 487 24.37 1.46 -55.87
C LEU A 487 24.97 0.79 -57.11
N SER A 488 24.11 0.29 -58.00
CA SER A 488 24.52 -0.29 -59.28
C SER A 488 25.18 0.74 -60.21
N ALA A 489 26.04 0.25 -61.10
CA ALA A 489 26.67 1.08 -62.14
C ALA A 489 25.61 1.69 -63.07
N GLY A 490 25.83 2.93 -63.51
CA GLY A 490 24.92 3.63 -64.43
C GLY A 490 23.94 4.58 -63.74
N THR A 491 23.87 4.59 -62.41
CA THR A 491 23.02 5.48 -61.61
C THR A 491 23.42 6.94 -61.84
N GLN A 492 22.42 7.80 -62.04
CA GLN A 492 22.59 9.26 -62.16
C GLN A 492 22.23 9.94 -60.84
N PHE A 493 22.94 10.99 -60.47
CA PHE A 493 22.84 11.66 -59.17
C PHE A 493 22.66 13.17 -59.35
N LYS A 494 21.87 13.78 -58.46
CA LYS A 494 21.75 15.24 -58.36
C LYS A 494 22.83 15.80 -57.43
N ILE A 495 23.53 16.83 -57.87
CA ILE A 495 24.57 17.52 -57.08
C ILE A 495 23.92 18.71 -56.37
N GLY A 496 23.85 18.66 -55.04
CA GLY A 496 23.25 19.70 -54.20
C GLY A 496 21.89 20.20 -54.73
N ASN A 497 21.78 21.52 -54.87
CA ASN A 497 20.58 22.20 -55.35
C ASN A 497 20.60 22.51 -56.87
N PHE A 498 21.63 22.10 -57.61
CA PHE A 498 21.74 22.40 -59.05
C PHE A 498 20.70 21.65 -59.88
N SER A 499 20.36 22.19 -61.06
CA SER A 499 19.51 21.47 -62.02
C SER A 499 20.27 20.29 -62.61
N THR A 500 19.59 19.16 -62.82
CA THR A 500 20.15 18.01 -63.55
C THR A 500 20.35 18.30 -65.04
N LEU A 501 19.84 19.43 -65.54
CA LEU A 501 20.14 19.97 -66.88
C LEU A 501 21.50 20.69 -66.92
N ASP A 502 21.91 21.31 -65.81
CA ASP A 502 23.17 22.07 -65.70
C ASP A 502 24.33 21.15 -65.27
N PHE A 503 24.08 20.33 -64.24
CA PHE A 503 25.07 19.48 -63.59
C PHE A 503 24.45 18.13 -63.19
N VAL A 504 25.01 17.04 -63.70
CA VAL A 504 24.63 15.67 -63.33
C VAL A 504 25.88 14.86 -63.00
N ALA A 505 25.82 14.04 -61.95
CA ALA A 505 26.85 13.04 -61.70
C ALA A 505 26.36 11.66 -62.14
N LYS A 506 27.26 10.78 -62.53
CA LYS A 506 26.93 9.38 -62.85
C LYS A 506 28.03 8.46 -62.33
N ASN A 507 27.69 7.31 -61.76
CA ASN A 507 28.69 6.28 -61.47
C ASN A 507 28.89 5.38 -62.69
N ASP A 508 30.13 5.21 -63.13
CA ASP A 508 30.47 4.29 -64.22
C ASP A 508 30.81 2.89 -63.70
N THR A 509 31.09 2.76 -62.40
CA THR A 509 31.22 1.50 -61.65
C THR A 509 30.23 1.45 -60.50
N ALA A 510 29.82 0.26 -60.06
CA ALA A 510 28.96 0.09 -58.88
C ALA A 510 29.68 0.58 -57.61
N PHE A 511 28.92 1.08 -56.65
CA PHE A 511 29.42 1.38 -55.30
C PHE A 511 29.36 0.13 -54.44
N SER A 512 30.31 -0.02 -53.52
CA SER A 512 30.41 -1.18 -52.64
C SER A 512 31.05 -0.81 -51.30
N GLY A 513 31.10 -1.77 -50.38
CA GLY A 513 31.65 -1.57 -49.04
C GLY A 513 30.66 -0.99 -48.03
N GLY A 514 29.42 -0.68 -48.40
CA GLY A 514 28.37 -0.34 -47.44
C GLY A 514 27.90 -1.57 -46.68
N THR A 515 28.05 -1.56 -45.35
CA THR A 515 27.61 -2.65 -44.47
C THR A 515 26.83 -2.07 -43.28
N SER A 516 25.89 -2.83 -42.73
CA SER A 516 25.11 -2.42 -41.55
C SER A 516 24.66 -3.65 -40.76
N GLN A 517 24.94 -3.64 -39.47
CA GLN A 517 24.47 -4.61 -38.48
C GLN A 517 23.95 -3.85 -37.27
N GLN A 518 22.81 -4.28 -36.73
CA GLN A 518 22.25 -3.74 -35.50
C GLN A 518 22.75 -4.59 -34.33
N VAL A 519 23.51 -3.98 -33.43
CA VAL A 519 24.00 -4.61 -32.19
C VAL A 519 23.32 -3.97 -30.98
N LYS A 520 23.29 -4.68 -29.85
CA LYS A 520 22.91 -4.07 -28.57
C LYS A 520 23.90 -2.99 -28.16
N ALA A 521 23.41 -1.99 -27.44
CA ALA A 521 24.23 -0.98 -26.80
C ALA A 521 23.53 -0.48 -25.54
N VAL A 522 24.30 -0.04 -24.54
CA VAL A 522 23.76 0.45 -23.27
C VAL A 522 22.87 1.67 -23.51
N ALA A 523 21.58 1.56 -23.21
CA ALA A 523 20.66 2.69 -23.23
C ALA A 523 20.86 3.59 -22.00
N LYS A 524 20.45 4.85 -22.14
CA LYS A 524 20.39 5.78 -21.02
C LYS A 524 19.43 5.30 -19.92
N ASP A 525 18.33 4.67 -20.32
CA ASP A 525 17.29 4.19 -19.42
C ASP A 525 17.69 2.89 -18.71
N ASP A 526 18.59 2.08 -19.30
CA ASP A 526 19.26 0.97 -18.61
C ASP A 526 20.04 1.51 -17.41
N LEU A 527 20.87 2.54 -17.64
CA LEU A 527 21.69 3.18 -16.60
C LEU A 527 20.87 3.92 -15.54
N ALA A 528 19.71 4.48 -15.90
CA ALA A 528 18.79 5.10 -14.95
C ALA A 528 18.09 4.04 -14.07
N SER A 529 17.58 2.98 -14.70
CA SER A 529 16.94 1.84 -14.02
C SER A 529 17.90 1.13 -13.06
N LEU A 530 19.14 0.95 -13.51
CA LEU A 530 20.23 0.33 -12.74
C LEU A 530 20.58 1.15 -11.49
N ARG A 531 20.70 2.49 -11.63
CA ARG A 531 20.92 3.39 -10.49
C ARG A 531 19.76 3.40 -9.49
N SER A 532 18.51 3.32 -9.93
CA SER A 532 17.38 3.21 -9.00
C SER A 532 17.47 1.91 -8.19
N LYS A 533 17.49 0.76 -8.87
CA LYS A 533 17.49 -0.56 -8.23
C LYS A 533 18.61 -0.73 -7.20
N ILE A 534 19.83 -0.30 -7.52
CA ILE A 534 20.95 -0.41 -6.59
C ILE A 534 20.84 0.60 -5.43
N SER A 535 20.26 1.78 -5.65
CA SER A 535 20.03 2.76 -4.57
C SER A 535 18.97 2.26 -3.59
N ASP A 536 17.90 1.64 -4.09
CA ASP A 536 16.86 1.02 -3.29
C ASP A 536 17.43 -0.16 -2.48
N SER A 537 18.18 -1.08 -3.12
CA SER A 537 18.81 -2.21 -2.42
C SER A 537 19.86 -1.78 -1.39
N LEU A 538 20.68 -0.77 -1.68
CA LEU A 538 21.63 -0.20 -0.73
C LEU A 538 20.97 0.53 0.43
N LYS A 539 19.77 1.08 0.25
CA LYS A 539 19.00 1.69 1.34
C LYS A 539 18.51 0.63 2.32
N ASP A 540 17.97 -0.48 1.82
CA ASP A 540 17.50 -1.59 2.66
C ASP A 540 18.69 -2.25 3.39
N LEU A 541 19.79 -2.51 2.68
CA LEU A 541 21.03 -3.04 3.26
C LEU A 541 21.63 -2.09 4.31
N ALA A 542 21.61 -0.78 4.07
CA ALA A 542 22.03 0.22 5.05
C ALA A 542 21.13 0.25 6.28
N GLN A 543 19.80 0.16 6.12
CA GLN A 543 18.86 0.10 7.25
C GLN A 543 19.07 -1.17 8.08
N GLN A 544 19.33 -2.31 7.45
CA GLN A 544 19.68 -3.57 8.12
C GLN A 544 21.01 -3.45 8.91
N GLU A 545 22.07 -2.95 8.28
CA GLU A 545 23.39 -2.79 8.90
C GLU A 545 23.43 -1.74 10.01
N LEU A 546 22.67 -0.64 9.88
CA LEU A 546 22.51 0.35 10.96
C LEU A 546 21.72 -0.27 12.13
N SER A 547 20.62 -0.97 11.85
CA SER A 547 19.80 -1.63 12.88
C SER A 547 20.61 -2.68 13.65
N GLY A 548 21.46 -3.46 12.97
CA GLY A 548 22.37 -4.43 13.59
C GLY A 548 23.47 -3.81 14.46
N LYS A 549 23.69 -2.48 14.38
CA LYS A 549 24.70 -1.73 15.15
C LYS A 549 24.09 -0.77 16.18
N VAL A 550 22.76 -0.72 16.29
CA VAL A 550 22.03 0.03 17.32
C VAL A 550 22.10 -0.73 18.65
N SER A 551 22.32 -0.03 19.75
CA SER A 551 22.38 -0.66 21.08
C SER A 551 20.96 -0.95 21.61
N ALA A 552 20.81 -1.90 22.53
CA ALA A 552 19.49 -2.28 23.05
C ALA A 552 18.73 -1.11 23.73
N SER A 553 19.45 -0.16 24.34
CA SER A 553 18.92 1.07 24.94
C SER A 553 18.56 2.16 23.92
N ASP A 554 19.06 2.05 22.70
CA ASP A 554 18.88 3.06 21.65
C ASP A 554 17.75 2.69 20.68
N SER A 555 17.27 3.67 19.92
CA SER A 555 16.35 3.49 18.79
C SER A 555 16.86 4.24 17.56
N LEU A 556 16.71 3.63 16.38
CA LEU A 556 17.04 4.22 15.08
C LEU A 556 15.80 4.91 14.51
N VAL A 557 15.95 6.11 13.94
CA VAL A 557 14.92 6.71 13.08
C VAL A 557 15.18 6.24 11.65
N THR A 558 14.46 5.20 11.21
CA THR A 558 14.67 4.51 9.93
C THR A 558 14.52 5.43 8.70
N GLU A 559 13.67 6.45 8.81
CA GLU A 559 13.40 7.46 7.78
C GLU A 559 14.41 8.62 7.79
N SER A 560 15.29 8.67 8.80
CA SER A 560 16.42 9.63 8.86
C SER A 560 17.66 9.14 8.11
N VAL A 561 17.65 7.91 7.59
CA VAL A 561 18.81 7.30 6.93
C VAL A 561 19.10 8.01 5.61
N GLN A 562 20.19 8.77 5.60
CA GLN A 562 20.72 9.47 4.45
C GLN A 562 21.88 8.67 3.84
N LEU A 563 21.89 8.54 2.51
CA LEU A 563 22.96 7.88 1.76
C LEU A 563 23.85 8.93 1.07
N GLN A 564 25.17 8.76 1.17
CA GLN A 564 26.18 9.57 0.48
C GLN A 564 27.06 8.66 -0.38
N THR A 565 27.10 8.88 -1.70
CA THR A 565 27.97 8.10 -2.60
C THR A 565 29.45 8.27 -2.25
N VAL A 566 30.15 7.13 -2.16
CA VAL A 566 31.61 7.05 -1.94
C VAL A 566 32.33 6.69 -3.23
N SER A 567 31.81 5.73 -3.99
CA SER A 567 32.31 5.34 -5.31
C SER A 567 31.19 4.82 -6.21
N GLU A 568 31.28 5.13 -7.50
CA GLU A 568 30.38 4.67 -8.57
C GLU A 568 31.22 4.12 -9.73
N GLU A 569 31.11 2.84 -10.04
CA GLU A 569 31.85 2.16 -11.11
C GLU A 569 30.89 1.48 -12.09
N LEU A 570 30.99 1.82 -13.37
CA LEU A 570 30.20 1.22 -14.46
C LEU A 570 31.10 0.38 -15.36
N SER A 571 30.64 -0.82 -15.74
CA SER A 571 31.37 -1.68 -16.67
C SER A 571 31.38 -1.13 -18.11
N HIS A 572 30.30 -0.45 -18.51
CA HIS A 572 30.08 0.10 -19.85
C HIS A 572 29.35 1.45 -19.77
N LYS A 573 29.56 2.32 -20.76
CA LYS A 573 29.00 3.68 -20.83
C LYS A 573 27.78 3.76 -21.76
N GLU A 574 27.00 4.84 -21.64
CA GLU A 574 25.86 5.13 -22.54
C GLU A 574 26.29 5.08 -24.02
N GLY A 575 25.60 4.27 -24.83
CA GLY A 575 25.90 4.05 -26.24
C GLY A 575 27.13 3.17 -26.52
N GLU A 576 27.75 2.54 -25.52
CA GLU A 576 28.77 1.52 -25.70
C GLU A 576 28.16 0.16 -26.09
N VAL A 577 28.87 -0.64 -26.89
CA VAL A 577 28.36 -1.93 -27.41
C VAL A 577 28.62 -3.02 -26.38
N ALA A 578 27.55 -3.51 -25.76
CA ALA A 578 27.57 -4.58 -24.78
C ALA A 578 26.22 -5.30 -24.75
N ASP A 579 26.21 -6.56 -24.31
CA ASP A 579 24.97 -7.31 -24.03
C ASP A 579 24.37 -6.96 -22.67
N GLU A 580 25.20 -6.55 -21.70
CA GLU A 580 24.84 -6.27 -20.31
C GLU A 580 25.69 -5.11 -19.76
N VAL A 581 25.17 -4.43 -18.74
CA VAL A 581 25.86 -3.37 -18.00
C VAL A 581 25.76 -3.60 -16.49
N THR A 582 26.91 -3.53 -15.83
CA THR A 582 27.06 -3.69 -14.38
C THR A 582 27.38 -2.34 -13.75
N LEU A 583 26.77 -2.07 -12.59
CA LEU A 583 27.03 -0.93 -11.73
C LEU A 583 27.44 -1.46 -10.36
N ARG A 584 28.64 -1.11 -9.90
CA ARG A 584 29.05 -1.23 -8.51
C ARG A 584 28.95 0.15 -7.85
N LEU A 585 28.19 0.22 -6.76
CA LEU A 585 27.96 1.47 -6.02
C LEU A 585 28.27 1.23 -4.55
N SER A 586 29.09 2.10 -3.95
CA SER A 586 29.29 2.13 -2.51
C SER A 586 28.79 3.45 -1.94
N VAL A 587 28.02 3.35 -0.87
CA VAL A 587 27.44 4.50 -0.16
C VAL A 587 27.79 4.45 1.32
N LYS A 588 28.09 5.61 1.89
CA LYS A 588 28.12 5.85 3.32
C LYS A 588 26.71 6.21 3.76
N ALA A 589 26.08 5.34 4.52
CA ALA A 589 24.80 5.61 5.16
C ALA A 589 25.02 6.25 6.54
N ARG A 590 24.24 7.28 6.87
CA ARG A 590 24.14 7.84 8.22
C ARG A 590 22.68 7.93 8.66
N GLY A 591 22.36 7.48 9.86
CA GLY A 591 21.02 7.58 10.45
C GLY A 591 21.08 8.13 11.87
N LEU A 592 20.05 8.86 12.30
CA LEU A 592 19.94 9.37 13.66
C LEU A 592 19.45 8.28 14.62
N VAL A 593 20.13 8.21 15.76
CA VAL A 593 19.90 7.26 16.85
C VAL A 593 19.70 8.05 18.15
N PHE A 594 18.69 7.69 18.95
CA PHE A 594 18.35 8.34 20.22
C PHE A 594 18.16 7.31 21.35
N SER A 595 18.27 7.75 22.60
CA SER A 595 18.05 6.91 23.80
C SER A 595 16.56 6.72 24.08
N LYS A 596 16.12 5.47 24.27
CA LYS A 596 14.73 5.15 24.65
C LYS A 596 14.34 5.77 25.99
N ASN A 597 15.24 5.69 26.97
CA ASN A 597 15.04 6.25 28.31
C ASN A 597 14.78 7.78 28.28
N ASP A 598 15.41 8.48 27.34
CA ASP A 598 15.28 9.93 27.18
C ASP A 598 13.93 10.29 26.56
N LEU A 599 13.48 9.50 25.56
CA LEU A 599 12.14 9.60 24.99
C LEU A 599 11.06 9.30 26.04
N ASP A 600 11.19 8.20 26.79
CA ASP A 600 10.25 7.83 27.87
C ASP A 600 10.20 8.89 28.98
N SER A 601 11.34 9.53 29.29
CA SER A 601 11.42 10.66 30.23
C SER A 601 10.70 11.90 29.69
N LEU A 602 10.83 12.21 28.40
CA LEU A 602 10.13 13.32 27.75
C LEU A 602 8.62 13.09 27.69
N ILE A 603 8.18 11.87 27.29
CA ILE A 603 6.78 11.44 27.32
C ILE A 603 6.21 11.53 28.74
N SER A 604 6.93 11.01 29.73
CA SER A 604 6.50 11.09 31.14
C SER A 604 6.37 12.53 31.64
N ASN A 605 7.12 13.47 31.07
CA ASN A 605 7.04 14.89 31.42
C ASN A 605 5.92 15.64 30.66
N SER A 606 5.62 15.28 29.41
CA SER A 606 4.50 15.89 28.66
C SER A 606 3.12 15.39 29.14
N LEU A 607 3.03 14.15 29.64
CA LEU A 607 1.78 13.62 30.21
C LEU A 607 1.43 14.18 31.60
N LYS A 608 2.41 14.47 32.46
CA LYS A 608 2.19 14.99 33.84
C LYS A 608 1.16 16.14 33.94
N PRO A 609 1.24 17.24 33.17
CA PRO A 609 0.26 18.34 33.25
C PRO A 609 -1.14 17.98 32.73
N LEU A 610 -1.32 16.81 32.11
CA LEU A 610 -2.61 16.34 31.57
C LEU A 610 -3.33 15.36 32.51
N VAL A 611 -2.70 14.93 33.61
CA VAL A 611 -3.30 14.03 34.59
C VAL A 611 -4.29 14.80 35.49
N PRO A 612 -5.59 14.43 35.54
CA PRO A 612 -6.55 15.08 36.43
C PRO A 612 -6.28 14.79 37.90
N GLN A 613 -6.70 15.70 38.78
CA GLN A 613 -6.57 15.50 40.23
C GLN A 613 -7.32 14.23 40.69
N GLY A 614 -6.67 13.41 41.52
CA GLY A 614 -7.22 12.13 41.98
C GLY A 614 -7.00 10.95 41.02
N PHE A 615 -6.10 11.09 40.04
CA PHE A 615 -5.65 10.01 39.17
C PHE A 615 -4.11 9.95 39.13
N ALA A 616 -3.58 8.75 38.90
CA ALA A 616 -2.17 8.48 38.64
C ALA A 616 -1.99 7.81 37.27
N LEU A 617 -0.84 8.05 36.65
CA LEU A 617 -0.46 7.43 35.38
C LEU A 617 -0.04 5.97 35.60
N THR A 618 -0.48 5.04 34.74
CA THR A 618 -0.06 3.64 34.78
C THR A 618 1.28 3.42 34.07
N GLU A 619 1.96 2.31 34.40
CA GLU A 619 3.19 1.88 33.71
C GLU A 619 2.98 1.42 32.26
N ASP A 620 1.75 1.06 31.86
CA ASP A 620 1.40 0.78 30.44
C ASP A 620 1.24 2.09 29.65
N ILE A 621 2.38 2.66 29.24
CA ILE A 621 2.48 3.78 28.32
C ILE A 621 2.91 3.23 26.96
N ARG A 622 2.08 3.41 25.94
CA ARG A 622 2.36 2.98 24.56
C ARG A 622 2.58 4.21 23.70
N HIS A 623 3.66 4.23 22.94
CA HIS A 623 4.00 5.35 22.07
C HIS A 623 4.35 4.89 20.66
N SER A 624 4.09 5.75 19.68
CA SER A 624 4.52 5.61 18.29
C SER A 624 4.91 6.97 17.74
N PHE A 625 5.99 7.02 16.96
CA PHE A 625 6.48 8.25 16.37
C PHE A 625 6.44 8.18 14.84
N THR A 626 6.20 9.33 14.20
CA THR A 626 6.29 9.51 12.75
C THR A 626 7.23 10.67 12.43
N VAL A 627 8.02 10.55 11.36
CA VAL A 627 8.89 11.64 10.90
C VAL A 627 8.05 12.69 10.16
N LYS A 628 8.01 13.90 10.71
CA LYS A 628 7.34 15.08 10.12
C LYS A 628 8.24 15.81 9.13
N SER A 629 9.55 15.90 9.41
CA SER A 629 10.55 16.43 8.49
C SER A 629 11.98 16.02 8.88
N THR A 630 12.87 15.95 7.89
CA THR A 630 14.29 15.62 8.05
C THR A 630 15.14 16.79 7.54
N GLY A 631 15.97 17.35 8.41
CA GLY A 631 16.99 18.35 8.10
C GLY A 631 18.38 17.72 7.90
N ALA A 632 19.41 18.56 7.85
CA ALA A 632 20.79 18.10 7.73
C ALA A 632 21.27 17.36 8.99
N ASP A 633 20.97 17.89 10.18
CA ASP A 633 21.44 17.39 11.48
C ASP A 633 20.30 17.34 12.53
N THR A 634 19.05 17.46 12.09
CA THR A 634 17.84 17.44 12.92
C THR A 634 16.72 16.65 12.24
N VAL A 635 15.81 16.07 13.03
CA VAL A 635 14.56 15.45 12.57
C VAL A 635 13.42 15.88 13.48
N SER A 636 12.34 16.38 12.89
CA SER A 636 11.08 16.63 13.61
C SER A 636 10.27 15.34 13.67
N LEU A 637 10.04 14.85 14.88
CA LEU A 637 9.21 13.70 15.20
C LEU A 637 7.85 14.19 15.71
N ASN A 638 6.78 13.58 15.20
CA ASN A 638 5.44 13.69 15.75
C ASN A 638 5.17 12.42 16.56
N VAL A 639 4.99 12.54 17.87
CA VAL A 639 4.84 11.40 18.78
C VAL A 639 3.42 11.32 19.30
N GLU A 640 2.76 10.21 18.97
CA GLU A 640 1.46 9.83 19.52
C GLU A 640 1.69 8.93 20.75
N VAL A 641 1.01 9.23 21.84
CA VAL A 641 1.08 8.48 23.10
C VAL A 641 -0.31 8.10 23.57
N LYS A 642 -0.47 6.82 23.93
CA LYS A 642 -1.66 6.23 24.54
C LYS A 642 -1.23 5.62 25.88
N ALA A 643 -1.65 6.26 26.96
CA ALA A 643 -1.44 5.79 28.32
C ALA A 643 -2.79 5.57 29.01
N PHE A 644 -2.76 4.94 30.19
CA PHE A 644 -3.94 4.80 31.03
C PHE A 644 -3.77 5.53 32.37
N LEU A 645 -4.91 5.96 32.92
CA LEU A 645 -5.01 6.62 34.21
C LEU A 645 -5.79 5.69 35.16
N MET A 646 -5.18 5.41 36.31
CA MET A 646 -5.81 4.71 37.42
C MET A 646 -6.24 5.73 38.47
N PRO A 647 -7.45 5.65 39.06
CA PRO A 647 -7.83 6.54 40.15
C PRO A 647 -6.93 6.35 41.37
N GLU A 648 -6.55 7.44 42.02
CA GLU A 648 -5.76 7.43 43.25
C GLU A 648 -6.69 7.35 44.45
N TYR A 649 -6.45 6.39 45.35
CA TYR A 649 -7.34 6.09 46.47
C TYR A 649 -6.64 6.27 47.83
N GLU A 650 -7.27 7.06 48.69
CA GLU A 650 -6.96 7.22 50.11
C GLU A 650 -7.25 5.92 50.91
N THR A 651 -6.37 4.92 50.74
CA THR A 651 -6.56 3.53 51.21
C THR A 651 -6.88 3.44 52.70
N GLY A 652 -6.20 4.22 53.55
CA GLY A 652 -6.45 4.27 54.99
C GLY A 652 -7.83 4.83 55.35
N SER A 653 -8.36 5.76 54.56
CA SER A 653 -9.70 6.35 54.74
C SER A 653 -10.79 5.38 54.27
N ILE A 654 -10.54 4.62 53.20
CA ILE A 654 -11.41 3.53 52.74
C ILE A 654 -11.47 2.40 53.79
N ILE A 655 -10.32 1.93 54.29
CA ILE A 655 -10.24 0.84 55.28
C ILE A 655 -11.00 1.21 56.56
N LYS A 656 -10.82 2.43 57.10
CA LYS A 656 -11.61 2.94 58.24
C LYS A 656 -13.11 2.92 57.94
N SER A 657 -13.50 3.32 56.73
CA SER A 657 -14.91 3.40 56.30
C SER A 657 -15.59 2.05 56.08
N ILE A 658 -14.84 0.94 56.01
CA ILE A 658 -15.39 -0.43 55.87
C ILE A 658 -15.12 -1.33 57.09
N THR A 659 -14.30 -0.90 58.05
CA THR A 659 -14.00 -1.65 59.28
C THR A 659 -15.29 -1.99 60.05
N GLY A 660 -15.44 -3.25 60.47
CA GLY A 660 -16.61 -3.76 61.19
C GLY A 660 -17.94 -3.85 60.42
N LYS A 661 -18.03 -3.34 59.18
CA LYS A 661 -19.28 -3.38 58.39
C LYS A 661 -19.62 -4.78 57.88
N SER A 662 -20.89 -5.02 57.54
CA SER A 662 -21.29 -6.20 56.77
C SER A 662 -20.71 -6.17 55.35
N ALA A 663 -20.53 -7.35 54.74
CA ALA A 663 -20.08 -7.44 53.34
C ALA A 663 -21.06 -6.82 52.32
N SER A 664 -22.31 -6.54 52.70
CA SER A 664 -23.25 -5.70 51.92
C SER A 664 -22.90 -4.22 52.05
N SER A 665 -22.98 -3.65 53.26
CA SER A 665 -22.74 -2.21 53.50
C SER A 665 -21.33 -1.76 53.12
N ALA A 666 -20.34 -2.66 53.17
CA ALA A 666 -19.02 -2.41 52.63
C ALA A 666 -18.99 -2.39 51.10
N ARG A 667 -19.76 -3.27 50.42
CA ARG A 667 -19.91 -3.24 48.96
C ARG A 667 -20.60 -1.96 48.52
N ASP A 668 -21.72 -1.60 49.13
CA ASP A 668 -22.53 -0.43 48.79
C ASP A 668 -21.69 0.86 48.85
N PHE A 669 -20.86 1.00 49.90
CA PHE A 669 -19.89 2.08 50.04
C PHE A 669 -18.80 2.07 48.94
N LEU A 670 -18.18 0.90 48.70
CA LEU A 670 -17.10 0.77 47.70
C LEU A 670 -17.60 0.98 46.27
N SER A 671 -18.86 0.63 45.95
CA SER A 671 -19.48 0.93 44.66
C SER A 671 -19.83 2.41 44.45
N GLY A 672 -19.77 3.23 45.52
CA GLY A 672 -19.88 4.69 45.43
C GLY A 672 -18.56 5.40 45.13
N LEU A 673 -17.44 4.67 45.04
CA LEU A 673 -16.13 5.23 44.68
C LEU A 673 -16.00 5.36 43.14
N PRO A 674 -15.25 6.36 42.64
CA PRO A 674 -15.09 6.57 41.21
C PRO A 674 -14.44 5.36 40.52
N ALA A 675 -14.94 5.05 39.32
CA ALA A 675 -14.43 4.04 38.39
C ALA A 675 -14.28 2.59 38.92
N VAL A 676 -14.93 2.22 40.03
CA VAL A 676 -14.94 0.83 40.51
C VAL A 676 -15.82 -0.06 39.61
N SER A 677 -15.27 -1.19 39.15
CA SER A 677 -15.98 -2.16 38.29
C SER A 677 -16.41 -3.43 39.04
N ALA A 678 -15.57 -3.95 39.95
CA ALA A 678 -15.88 -5.14 40.74
C ALA A 678 -15.25 -5.10 42.14
N ILE A 679 -15.92 -5.75 43.10
CA ILE A 679 -15.55 -5.76 44.52
C ILE A 679 -15.62 -7.19 45.07
N GLU A 680 -14.47 -7.80 45.32
CA GLU A 680 -14.34 -9.13 45.95
C GLU A 680 -13.92 -9.01 47.42
N PHE A 681 -14.48 -9.87 48.28
CA PHE A 681 -14.18 -9.94 49.72
C PHE A 681 -13.70 -11.34 50.09
N VAL A 682 -12.39 -11.49 50.31
CA VAL A 682 -11.77 -12.74 50.75
C VAL A 682 -11.59 -12.69 52.26
N VAL A 683 -12.59 -13.20 53.01
CA VAL A 683 -12.60 -13.20 54.48
C VAL A 683 -12.21 -14.57 55.04
N SER A 684 -11.36 -14.58 56.07
CA SER A 684 -10.92 -15.77 56.80
C SER A 684 -11.04 -15.57 58.31
N PRO A 685 -11.58 -16.53 59.09
CA PRO A 685 -12.18 -17.79 58.65
C PRO A 685 -13.53 -17.57 57.92
N ARG A 686 -13.99 -18.57 57.17
CA ARG A 686 -15.28 -18.52 56.45
C ARG A 686 -16.45 -18.64 57.43
N LEU A 687 -17.05 -17.52 57.80
CA LEU A 687 -18.25 -17.45 58.65
C LEU A 687 -19.55 -17.66 57.85
N PRO A 688 -20.64 -18.13 58.46
CA PRO A 688 -21.96 -18.16 57.81
C PRO A 688 -22.41 -16.75 57.44
N ALA A 689 -23.05 -16.58 56.29
CA ALA A 689 -23.35 -15.26 55.70
C ALA A 689 -24.08 -14.26 56.63
N LYS A 690 -24.91 -14.74 57.57
CA LYS A 690 -25.62 -13.91 58.57
C LYS A 690 -24.70 -13.29 59.64
N PHE A 691 -23.47 -13.79 59.77
CA PHE A 691 -22.44 -13.32 60.71
C PHE A 691 -21.17 -12.87 59.98
N LEU A 692 -21.24 -12.61 58.66
CA LEU A 692 -20.09 -12.24 57.85
C LEU A 692 -19.90 -10.71 57.82
N THR A 693 -19.29 -10.18 58.90
CA THR A 693 -18.74 -8.83 58.93
C THR A 693 -17.29 -8.82 58.51
N LEU A 694 -16.81 -7.66 58.08
CA LEU A 694 -15.38 -7.37 58.00
C LEU A 694 -14.76 -7.32 59.42
N PRO A 695 -13.43 -7.50 59.53
CA PRO A 695 -12.71 -7.36 60.80
C PRO A 695 -13.03 -6.04 61.50
N HIS A 696 -13.12 -6.08 62.84
CA HIS A 696 -13.34 -4.89 63.67
C HIS A 696 -12.05 -4.13 64.01
N ILE A 697 -10.94 -4.53 63.37
CA ILE A 697 -9.59 -3.97 63.51
C ILE A 697 -9.12 -3.65 62.08
N SER A 698 -8.80 -2.37 61.82
CA SER A 698 -8.36 -1.87 60.51
C SER A 698 -7.22 -2.68 59.91
N ASP A 699 -6.24 -3.02 60.75
CA ASP A 699 -4.95 -3.61 60.36
C ASP A 699 -5.09 -5.07 59.91
N ARG A 700 -6.29 -5.65 60.06
CA ARG A 700 -6.67 -6.97 59.55
C ARG A 700 -7.42 -6.91 58.22
N ILE A 701 -7.57 -5.72 57.64
CA ILE A 701 -8.18 -5.47 56.33
C ILE A 701 -7.09 -5.01 55.36
N LYS A 702 -6.76 -5.85 54.38
CA LYS A 702 -5.86 -5.49 53.27
C LYS A 702 -6.70 -5.05 52.07
N LEU A 703 -6.53 -3.81 51.62
CA LEU A 703 -7.06 -3.35 50.33
C LEU A 703 -6.05 -3.66 49.22
N GLN A 704 -6.51 -4.19 48.10
CA GLN A 704 -5.76 -4.35 46.86
C GLN A 704 -6.55 -3.70 45.73
N ILE A 705 -5.91 -2.82 44.97
CA ILE A 705 -6.47 -2.16 43.80
C ILE A 705 -5.81 -2.77 42.57
N GLN A 706 -6.59 -3.09 41.54
CA GLN A 706 -6.13 -3.67 40.29
C GLN A 706 -6.94 -3.14 39.12
N ALA A 707 -6.37 -3.13 37.91
CA ALA A 707 -7.15 -2.89 36.71
C ALA A 707 -8.24 -3.96 36.54
N SER A 708 -9.39 -3.57 36.01
CA SER A 708 -10.39 -4.52 35.52
C SER A 708 -9.82 -5.33 34.35
N PRO A 709 -10.03 -6.66 34.30
CA PRO A 709 -9.70 -7.47 33.13
C PRO A 709 -10.67 -7.23 31.96
#